data_AF-A0A9N8QGL6-F1
#
_entry.id   AF-A0A9N8QGL6-F1
#
_cell.length_a   1.000
_cell.length_b   1.000
_cell.length_c   1.000
_cell.angle_alpha   90.00
_cell.angle_beta   90.00
_cell.angle_gamma   90.00
#
_symmetry.space_group_name_H-M   'P 1'
#
loop_
_entity.id
_entity.type
_entity.pdbx_description
1 polymer ?
#
loop_
_entity_poly.entity_id
_entity_poly.type
_entity_poly.pdbx_seq_one_letter_code
_entity_poly.pdbx_strand_id
1 'polypeptide(L)'
;MDDYDEFGNYIGADLDSDLEDDDEHALQLEQQRTAQFAANTYQHQPAIDIDNEEDDQPPPLEGYDDNGDGDLQIGAAPTHALIRVDESSSHAVVLHEDKKYYPTANETYGEDVEALVQEEDSQAISVPIIEPVKVRKFAIQEGEGEGGDGVPEARFDREFMANLLGFPDHVRNVAVVGGLHHGKTSLMDMLLFESHRMEINMDKDTRYTDATILERQRGISTKTSPLTLVLPTTHNKSYLFNLLDTPGHPNFQDEVAASVRLSDGVLLVVDVVEGVMASTEHIIRHVIRQGLPIVLVVNKVDRLILELRLPPVEAYFKIKHTIEQVNALIASLDSNPARRLAPERGNVAFASTQMGWSFTLRSFAKLYAQNNSNVGGRNKKAARFDVDEFAKRLWGNIYYVPSSRKFTRVAPDPEHKRSFVQFILEPLYKLYTHVLSSDTDSLKLTLSKLGIHLKPAVYKMDVRALLRVVLNQFFGNSEGLADVMVYGIPSPKAGALAKVSRIWTGPQSMETSPLFAALANCDPDGPLVIHVTKLFPTSDASGMRAFGRVLSGTVHVGDQVNVLGEGYTQDDGEDLARATVLGVGIHNTRFTLPLEAAPAGSLVLLSGVEANMVKSATVLGADVGEEERYVCSGLDHMTSSVLKVSVEPLNPAELPKMLDGLRKINQTYPLISTKVEESGEHVVLGTGEVMLDSVLHDLRKVFAEIEVKVSDPVVQFRETVVETSAVKCYAQTANKKNKLTIIAEPLEKGIAEDIESGRVHIRMPPKQLGKHFQEKYDWDLLASRSIWAFGPEENGPNILMDDTLPSEVDKKLLYNVRESIRQGFQWATREGPLCDEPIRNVKFRILDAQVAPDPISRGGGQIIPASRRVCYSSLLLATPRLMEPVYFVEVQTPPTAVDAVYKVLARRRGHVVQDIPQAGSPLSTVKAYLPVMDANGFETDLRALTQGQAFCVQIFDHWQVVPGDPLDKGVVLRPLEPAPPLGLARDFVLKVRRRKGLSDAISVNQYLDSEMVVALASSFDLS
;
A
#
# COMPACT_ATOMS: atom_id res chain seq x y z
N MET A 1 -6.02 -18.30 -53.52
CA MET A 1 -6.88 -19.47 -53.26
C MET A 1 -6.98 -19.63 -51.75
N ASP A 2 -7.57 -18.66 -51.06
CA ASP A 2 -7.05 -18.22 -49.75
C ASP A 2 -8.08 -18.34 -48.60
N ASP A 3 -9.12 -19.16 -48.80
CA ASP A 3 -10.30 -19.26 -47.93
C ASP A 3 -10.24 -20.46 -46.95
N TYR A 4 -9.02 -20.99 -46.69
CA TYR A 4 -8.78 -22.11 -45.78
C TYR A 4 -7.48 -21.90 -44.97
N ASP A 5 -7.49 -22.27 -43.68
CA ASP A 5 -6.31 -22.22 -42.81
C ASP A 5 -5.41 -23.48 -42.91
N GLU A 6 -4.24 -23.44 -42.26
CA GLU A 6 -3.27 -24.55 -42.23
C GLU A 6 -3.77 -25.80 -41.48
N PHE A 7 -4.94 -25.73 -40.83
CA PHE A 7 -5.61 -26.84 -40.15
C PHE A 7 -6.86 -27.35 -40.90
N GLY A 8 -7.18 -26.76 -42.06
CA GLY A 8 -8.26 -27.19 -42.95
C GLY A 8 -9.64 -26.60 -42.64
N ASN A 9 -9.74 -25.58 -41.79
CA ASN A 9 -11.01 -24.88 -41.54
C ASN A 9 -11.33 -23.92 -42.69
N TYR A 10 -12.59 -23.89 -43.10
CA TYR A 10 -13.09 -22.97 -44.13
C TYR A 10 -13.40 -21.59 -43.53
N ILE A 11 -12.91 -20.53 -44.17
CA ILE A 11 -13.12 -19.14 -43.79
C ILE A 11 -13.81 -18.43 -44.96
N GLY A 12 -15.15 -18.37 -44.93
CA GLY A 12 -15.97 -17.78 -46.00
C GLY A 12 -16.71 -16.52 -45.56
N ALA A 13 -16.54 -15.45 -46.33
CA ALA A 13 -17.37 -14.24 -46.38
C ALA A 13 -17.62 -13.91 -47.88
N ASP A 14 -18.53 -13.04 -48.31
CA ASP A 14 -19.43 -12.10 -47.63
C ASP A 14 -20.86 -12.27 -48.17
N LEU A 15 -21.82 -11.48 -47.66
CA LEU A 15 -22.76 -10.72 -48.51
C LEU A 15 -23.59 -9.70 -47.70
N ASP A 16 -23.24 -8.41 -47.82
CA ASP A 16 -24.13 -7.31 -47.44
C ASP A 16 -25.34 -7.21 -48.39
N SER A 17 -26.49 -6.78 -47.87
CA SER A 17 -27.55 -6.13 -48.64
C SER A 17 -28.44 -5.28 -47.71
N ASP A 18 -28.81 -4.09 -48.19
CA ASP A 18 -29.37 -2.99 -47.39
C ASP A 18 -30.91 -3.06 -47.17
N LEU A 19 -31.46 -1.93 -46.70
CA LEU A 19 -32.86 -1.53 -46.45
C LEU A 19 -33.28 -1.65 -44.98
N GLU A 20 -33.41 -0.54 -44.22
CA GLU A 20 -34.39 0.56 -44.34
C GLU A 20 -35.83 0.13 -43.99
N ASP A 21 -36.25 0.33 -42.73
CA ASP A 21 -37.12 1.48 -42.35
C ASP A 21 -37.48 1.45 -40.84
N ASP A 22 -37.69 2.64 -40.26
CA ASP A 22 -38.32 2.84 -38.94
C ASP A 22 -39.86 2.87 -39.08
N ASP A 23 -40.63 2.38 -38.09
CA ASP A 23 -41.54 3.25 -37.31
C ASP A 23 -42.31 2.53 -36.16
N GLU A 24 -42.95 3.33 -35.30
CA GLU A 24 -43.66 2.91 -34.07
C GLU A 24 -44.98 2.15 -34.31
N HIS A 25 -45.33 1.15 -33.47
CA HIS A 25 -46.50 1.27 -32.57
C HIS A 25 -46.70 0.16 -31.50
N ALA A 26 -47.07 0.65 -30.30
CA ALA A 26 -47.69 0.04 -29.12
C ALA A 26 -48.17 -1.44 -29.09
N LEU A 27 -47.66 -2.17 -28.07
CA LEU A 27 -48.43 -2.92 -27.04
C LEU A 27 -49.85 -3.43 -27.38
N GLN A 28 -50.02 -4.73 -27.65
CA GLN A 28 -50.81 -5.68 -26.82
C GLN A 28 -50.94 -7.10 -27.44
N LEU A 29 -51.12 -8.11 -26.56
CA LEU A 29 -51.79 -9.40 -26.80
C LEU A 29 -51.29 -10.30 -27.96
N GLU A 30 -50.32 -11.19 -27.68
CA GLU A 30 -50.55 -12.63 -27.89
C GLU A 30 -49.66 -13.52 -26.98
N GLN A 31 -50.03 -13.58 -25.70
CA GLN A 31 -50.16 -14.90 -25.09
C GLN A 31 -51.46 -15.52 -25.63
N GLN A 32 -51.38 -16.50 -26.54
CA GLN A 32 -52.20 -17.74 -26.55
C GLN A 32 -52.21 -18.45 -27.93
N ARG A 33 -51.28 -19.39 -28.13
CA ARG A 33 -51.42 -20.63 -28.93
C ARG A 33 -50.14 -21.47 -28.76
N THR A 34 -50.16 -22.79 -28.59
CA THR A 34 -51.27 -23.75 -28.69
C THR A 34 -51.17 -24.79 -27.57
N ALA A 35 -52.30 -25.14 -26.95
CA ALA A 35 -52.44 -26.30 -26.08
C ALA A 35 -53.16 -27.44 -26.81
N GLN A 36 -53.24 -28.62 -26.17
CA GLN A 36 -53.95 -29.85 -26.59
C GLN A 36 -53.16 -30.87 -27.44
N PHE A 37 -52.55 -31.85 -26.75
CA PHE A 37 -53.25 -33.13 -26.56
C PHE A 37 -53.59 -33.22 -25.05
N ALA A 38 -54.81 -33.49 -24.57
CA ALA A 38 -55.80 -34.53 -24.96
C ALA A 38 -55.27 -35.94 -24.62
N ALA A 39 -55.27 -36.38 -23.36
CA ALA A 39 -56.41 -36.73 -22.49
C ALA A 39 -57.15 -38.02 -22.91
N ASN A 40 -57.23 -38.99 -21.99
CA ASN A 40 -58.12 -40.14 -22.11
C ASN A 40 -58.64 -40.59 -20.72
N THR A 41 -59.86 -40.11 -20.42
CA THR A 41 -60.88 -40.57 -19.45
C THR A 41 -61.03 -42.10 -19.30
N TYR A 42 -61.57 -42.70 -18.21
CA TYR A 42 -62.27 -42.24 -16.98
C TYR A 42 -61.65 -42.97 -15.73
N GLN A 43 -62.24 -43.28 -14.54
CA GLN A 43 -63.61 -43.18 -13.96
C GLN A 43 -63.63 -43.30 -12.41
N HIS A 44 -64.82 -43.09 -11.82
CA HIS A 44 -65.31 -43.53 -10.48
C HIS A 44 -64.74 -42.94 -9.17
N GLN A 45 -65.58 -42.10 -8.54
CA GLN A 45 -65.87 -42.10 -7.09
C GLN A 45 -67.07 -43.05 -6.80
N PRO A 46 -67.53 -43.31 -5.55
CA PRO A 46 -67.07 -42.88 -4.20
C PRO A 46 -66.45 -44.08 -3.40
N ALA A 47 -66.23 -44.13 -2.08
CA ALA A 47 -66.82 -43.47 -0.89
C ALA A 47 -65.88 -43.58 0.35
N ILE A 48 -65.90 -42.62 1.31
CA ILE A 48 -66.51 -42.70 2.67
C ILE A 48 -65.73 -43.55 3.71
N ASP A 49 -65.24 -42.87 4.77
CA ASP A 49 -64.90 -43.34 6.14
C ASP A 49 -63.79 -44.43 6.30
N ILE A 50 -63.13 -44.70 7.45
CA ILE A 50 -63.14 -44.13 8.83
C ILE A 50 -61.78 -44.45 9.54
N ASP A 51 -61.35 -43.62 10.51
CA ASP A 51 -60.37 -43.88 11.62
C ASP A 51 -58.93 -44.41 11.29
N ASN A 52 -57.89 -44.36 12.13
CA ASN A 52 -57.68 -43.84 13.50
C ASN A 52 -56.18 -43.45 13.74
N GLU A 53 -55.88 -42.84 14.90
CA GLU A 53 -54.71 -42.99 15.84
C GLU A 53 -53.30 -43.40 15.30
N GLU A 54 -52.16 -42.93 15.85
CA GLU A 54 -51.84 -42.05 16.99
C GLU A 54 -50.42 -41.43 16.85
N ASP A 55 -50.00 -40.59 17.80
CA ASP A 55 -48.65 -39.97 17.89
C ASP A 55 -47.50 -40.98 18.04
N ASP A 56 -46.28 -40.60 17.59
CA ASP A 56 -45.09 -40.77 18.46
C ASP A 56 -43.90 -39.83 18.07
N GLN A 57 -43.04 -39.52 19.04
CA GLN A 57 -41.83 -38.69 18.87
C GLN A 57 -40.54 -39.49 19.12
N PRO A 58 -39.39 -39.09 18.53
CA PRO A 58 -38.06 -39.50 19.00
C PRO A 58 -37.19 -38.32 19.49
N PRO A 59 -36.98 -38.17 20.81
CA PRO A 59 -35.90 -37.39 21.41
C PRO A 59 -34.83 -38.32 22.06
N PRO A 60 -33.79 -37.79 22.75
CA PRO A 60 -32.70 -36.93 22.25
C PRO A 60 -31.31 -37.60 22.49
N LEU A 61 -30.20 -36.86 22.42
CA LEU A 61 -28.84 -37.37 22.64
C LEU A 61 -27.95 -36.36 23.41
N GLU A 62 -27.43 -36.73 24.60
CA GLU A 62 -26.52 -35.92 25.42
C GLU A 62 -25.77 -36.76 26.49
N GLY A 63 -24.54 -36.38 26.90
CA GLY A 63 -23.68 -37.02 27.94
C GLY A 63 -22.41 -37.70 27.38
N TYR A 64 -21.15 -37.39 27.77
CA TYR A 64 -20.44 -37.32 29.08
C TYR A 64 -20.23 -38.72 29.76
N ASP A 65 -19.07 -39.14 30.29
CA ASP A 65 -17.74 -38.48 30.42
C ASP A 65 -16.55 -39.46 30.73
N ASP A 66 -15.32 -39.01 30.45
CA ASP A 66 -13.98 -39.23 31.11
C ASP A 66 -13.32 -40.64 31.37
N ASN A 67 -11.98 -40.61 31.53
CA ASN A 67 -10.96 -41.67 31.86
C ASN A 67 -10.50 -42.58 30.70
N GLY A 68 -9.22 -43.00 30.58
CA GLY A 68 -7.99 -42.65 31.33
C GLY A 68 -6.87 -43.71 31.18
N ASP A 69 -5.61 -43.26 31.02
CA ASP A 69 -4.32 -44.01 31.05
C ASP A 69 -4.04 -45.18 30.07
N GLY A 70 -2.76 -45.30 29.65
CA GLY A 70 -2.08 -46.61 29.55
C GLY A 70 -1.41 -47.00 28.22
N ASP A 71 -0.08 -47.08 28.22
CA ASP A 71 0.72 -47.69 27.14
C ASP A 71 0.36 -49.16 26.83
N LEU A 72 0.55 -49.60 25.57
CA LEU A 72 1.63 -50.55 25.23
C LEU A 72 1.73 -50.89 23.73
N GLN A 73 2.96 -51.05 23.24
CA GLN A 73 3.26 -51.76 22.00
C GLN A 73 3.21 -53.27 22.22
N ILE A 74 2.80 -54.03 21.19
CA ILE A 74 3.46 -55.24 20.61
C ILE A 74 2.47 -55.90 19.66
N GLY A 75 2.93 -56.27 18.45
CA GLY A 75 2.08 -56.90 17.42
C GLY A 75 1.96 -58.42 17.57
N ALA A 76 0.93 -58.98 16.94
CA ALA A 76 0.77 -60.43 16.79
C ALA A 76 0.17 -60.80 15.43
N ALA A 77 0.82 -61.74 14.74
CA ALA A 77 0.25 -62.56 13.69
C ALA A 77 0.34 -64.03 14.11
N PRO A 78 -0.35 -64.97 13.45
CA PRO A 78 -1.53 -64.84 12.60
C PRO A 78 -2.77 -65.52 13.24
N THR A 79 -3.92 -65.47 12.56
CA THR A 79 -5.16 -66.14 13.00
C THR A 79 -5.02 -67.66 13.06
N HIS A 80 -5.34 -68.27 14.21
CA HIS A 80 -5.45 -69.72 14.33
C HIS A 80 -6.71 -70.22 13.61
N ALA A 81 -6.57 -71.11 12.63
CA ALA A 81 -7.69 -71.62 11.87
C ALA A 81 -8.60 -72.52 12.72
N LEU A 82 -9.91 -72.26 12.69
CA LEU A 82 -10.95 -73.25 12.99
C LEU A 82 -11.72 -73.55 11.71
N ILE A 83 -11.35 -74.66 11.09
CA ILE A 83 -12.04 -75.21 9.93
C ILE A 83 -13.46 -75.59 10.34
N ARG A 84 -14.46 -74.92 9.77
CA ARG A 84 -15.76 -75.54 9.51
C ARG A 84 -15.82 -75.92 8.04
N VAL A 85 -15.82 -77.22 7.78
CA VAL A 85 -16.38 -77.76 6.56
C VAL A 85 -17.89 -77.74 6.77
N ASP A 86 -18.60 -76.88 6.05
CA ASP A 86 -20.05 -76.99 5.84
C ASP A 86 -20.28 -77.41 4.38
N GLU A 87 -21.22 -78.33 4.18
CA GLU A 87 -21.34 -79.09 2.93
C GLU A 87 -22.12 -78.35 1.83
N SER A 88 -21.58 -78.40 0.62
CA SER A 88 -22.19 -78.07 -0.69
C SER A 88 -23.66 -77.61 -0.72
N SER A 89 -23.89 -76.30 -0.70
CA SER A 89 -25.16 -75.68 -1.15
C SER A 89 -25.26 -75.66 -2.69
N SER A 90 -25.29 -76.84 -3.31
CA SER A 90 -25.07 -77.07 -4.77
C SER A 90 -26.13 -76.51 -5.73
N HIS A 91 -27.11 -75.75 -5.24
CA HIS A 91 -28.20 -75.16 -6.03
C HIS A 91 -28.47 -73.67 -5.73
N ALA A 92 -27.50 -72.95 -5.15
CA ALA A 92 -27.55 -71.49 -5.13
C ALA A 92 -27.48 -70.93 -6.57
N VAL A 93 -28.54 -70.25 -7.01
CA VAL A 93 -28.59 -69.63 -8.35
C VAL A 93 -27.82 -68.31 -8.30
N VAL A 94 -26.61 -68.30 -8.86
CA VAL A 94 -25.87 -67.07 -9.12
C VAL A 94 -26.56 -66.33 -10.26
N LEU A 95 -26.88 -65.04 -10.06
CA LEU A 95 -27.47 -64.18 -11.08
C LEU A 95 -26.50 -63.99 -12.26
N HIS A 96 -27.01 -63.56 -13.42
CA HIS A 96 -26.13 -63.38 -14.59
C HIS A 96 -25.08 -62.29 -14.35
N GLU A 97 -25.44 -61.23 -13.64
CA GLU A 97 -24.55 -60.13 -13.25
C GLU A 97 -23.48 -60.54 -12.22
N ASP A 98 -23.86 -61.31 -11.20
CA ASP A 98 -22.96 -61.82 -10.14
C ASP A 98 -22.01 -62.94 -10.63
N LYS A 99 -22.17 -63.41 -11.87
CA LYS A 99 -21.46 -64.58 -12.38
C LYS A 99 -19.99 -64.26 -12.64
N LYS A 100 -19.15 -64.47 -11.63
CA LYS A 100 -17.67 -64.48 -11.78
C LYS A 100 -17.25 -65.58 -12.77
N TYR A 101 -16.95 -65.19 -14.00
CA TYR A 101 -16.48 -66.09 -15.07
C TYR A 101 -15.01 -66.52 -14.91
N TYR A 102 -14.23 -65.75 -14.15
CA TYR A 102 -12.79 -65.93 -13.94
C TYR A 102 -12.47 -65.75 -12.44
N PRO A 103 -11.42 -66.41 -11.92
CA PRO A 103 -10.87 -66.10 -10.61
C PRO A 103 -10.30 -64.67 -10.58
N THR A 104 -10.14 -64.11 -9.39
CA THR A 104 -9.48 -62.82 -9.20
C THR A 104 -7.98 -62.90 -9.49
N ALA A 105 -7.34 -61.75 -9.71
CA ALA A 105 -5.90 -61.70 -9.96
C ALA A 105 -5.09 -62.26 -8.77
N ASN A 106 -5.46 -61.93 -7.53
CA ASN A 106 -4.79 -62.44 -6.33
C ASN A 106 -4.96 -63.97 -6.18
N GLU A 107 -6.13 -64.53 -6.49
CA GLU A 107 -6.33 -66.00 -6.54
C GLU A 107 -5.52 -66.68 -7.66
N THR A 108 -5.12 -65.92 -8.69
CA THR A 108 -4.37 -66.43 -9.85
C THR A 108 -2.86 -66.37 -9.66
N TYR A 109 -2.35 -65.33 -8.99
CA TYR A 109 -0.91 -65.08 -8.84
C TYR A 109 -0.36 -65.30 -7.41
N GLY A 110 -1.23 -65.37 -6.40
CA GLY A 110 -0.86 -65.57 -5.00
C GLY A 110 -0.57 -64.28 -4.23
N GLU A 111 -0.48 -64.38 -2.90
CA GLU A 111 -0.28 -63.24 -1.99
C GLU A 111 1.11 -62.59 -2.13
N ASP A 112 2.09 -63.30 -2.72
CA ASP A 112 3.44 -62.78 -3.03
C ASP A 112 3.46 -61.78 -4.23
N VAL A 113 2.32 -61.55 -4.91
CA VAL A 113 2.24 -60.74 -6.14
C VAL A 113 1.19 -59.64 -6.02
N GLU A 114 1.62 -58.39 -6.04
CA GLU A 114 0.73 -57.22 -6.06
C GLU A 114 0.08 -57.04 -7.44
N ALA A 115 -1.21 -57.38 -7.55
CA ALA A 115 -1.99 -57.23 -8.77
C ALA A 115 -2.56 -55.81 -8.91
N LEU A 116 -1.77 -54.89 -9.47
CA LEU A 116 -2.21 -53.52 -9.78
C LEU A 116 -3.15 -53.49 -10.99
N VAL A 117 -4.32 -52.88 -10.82
CA VAL A 117 -5.25 -52.52 -11.91
C VAL A 117 -5.22 -51.00 -12.06
N GLN A 118 -4.87 -50.52 -13.25
CA GLN A 118 -4.80 -49.10 -13.59
C GLN A 118 -5.68 -48.86 -14.82
N GLU A 119 -6.85 -48.26 -14.60
CA GLU A 119 -7.86 -48.00 -15.63
C GLU A 119 -7.77 -46.58 -16.22
N GLU A 120 -7.18 -45.64 -15.47
CA GLU A 120 -6.98 -44.24 -15.85
C GLU A 120 -5.50 -43.83 -15.67
N ASP A 121 -5.03 -42.89 -16.49
CA ASP A 121 -3.68 -42.34 -16.39
C ASP A 121 -3.50 -41.49 -15.12
N SER A 122 -2.40 -41.73 -14.38
CA SER A 122 -2.07 -40.99 -13.15
C SER A 122 -1.69 -39.51 -13.35
N GLN A 123 -1.58 -39.05 -14.60
CA GLN A 123 -1.31 -37.66 -14.97
C GLN A 123 -2.04 -37.29 -16.26
N ALA A 124 -2.57 -36.07 -16.35
CA ALA A 124 -3.22 -35.58 -17.55
C ALA A 124 -2.21 -35.35 -18.70
N ILE A 125 -2.65 -35.54 -19.94
CA ILE A 125 -1.83 -35.36 -21.17
C ILE A 125 -1.18 -33.97 -21.33
N SER A 126 -1.67 -32.95 -20.60
CA SER A 126 -1.06 -31.63 -20.51
C SER A 126 0.21 -31.56 -19.66
N VAL A 127 0.49 -32.59 -18.85
CA VAL A 127 1.70 -32.75 -18.06
C VAL A 127 2.73 -33.52 -18.91
N PRO A 128 3.88 -32.93 -19.28
CA PRO A 128 4.86 -33.61 -20.11
C PRO A 128 5.63 -34.66 -19.30
N ILE A 129 5.75 -35.88 -19.86
CA ILE A 129 6.46 -37.02 -19.24
C ILE A 129 7.92 -36.69 -18.88
N ILE A 130 8.54 -35.77 -19.62
CA ILE A 130 9.85 -35.18 -19.32
C ILE A 130 9.62 -33.68 -19.16
N GLU A 131 9.83 -33.14 -17.96
CA GLU A 131 9.69 -31.69 -17.74
C GLU A 131 10.73 -30.90 -18.55
N PRO A 132 10.31 -29.85 -19.30
CA PRO A 132 11.26 -28.95 -19.94
C PRO A 132 11.94 -28.07 -18.89
N VAL A 133 13.21 -27.71 -19.13
CA VAL A 133 13.99 -26.83 -18.25
C VAL A 133 13.41 -25.41 -18.27
N LYS A 134 12.51 -25.11 -17.33
CA LYS A 134 11.88 -23.80 -17.15
C LYS A 134 12.82 -22.84 -16.41
N VAL A 135 13.44 -21.91 -17.14
CA VAL A 135 14.18 -20.79 -16.53
C VAL A 135 13.18 -19.79 -15.96
N ARG A 136 13.01 -19.77 -14.63
CA ARG A 136 12.17 -18.80 -13.92
C ARG A 136 12.87 -17.44 -13.90
N LYS A 137 12.29 -16.43 -14.55
CA LYS A 137 12.82 -15.06 -14.52
C LYS A 137 11.69 -14.02 -14.63
N PHE A 138 11.26 -13.51 -13.48
CA PHE A 138 10.13 -12.57 -13.35
C PHE A 138 10.55 -11.09 -13.34
N ALA A 139 11.86 -10.84 -13.15
CA ALA A 139 12.48 -9.52 -13.20
C ALA A 139 13.72 -9.49 -14.11
N ILE A 140 14.02 -8.33 -14.67
CA ILE A 140 15.22 -8.10 -15.50
C ILE A 140 16.43 -7.96 -14.58
N GLN A 141 17.17 -9.06 -14.42
CA GLN A 141 18.47 -9.06 -13.76
C GLN A 141 19.61 -9.11 -14.79
N GLU A 142 20.61 -8.25 -14.60
CA GLU A 142 21.79 -8.03 -15.43
C GLU A 142 23.04 -8.57 -14.68
N GLY A 143 23.94 -9.28 -15.38
CA GLY A 143 25.15 -9.87 -14.77
C GLY A 143 25.06 -11.31 -14.24
N GLU A 144 24.02 -12.08 -14.60
CA GLU A 144 23.86 -13.50 -14.19
C GLU A 144 24.68 -14.52 -15.03
N GLY A 145 25.54 -14.06 -15.95
CA GLY A 145 26.39 -14.93 -16.77
C GLY A 145 27.78 -15.19 -16.17
N GLU A 146 28.37 -16.35 -16.49
CA GLU A 146 29.78 -16.62 -16.14
C GLU A 146 30.69 -15.53 -16.72
N GLY A 147 31.45 -14.86 -15.85
CA GLY A 147 32.30 -13.70 -16.21
C GLY A 147 31.72 -12.33 -15.83
N GLY A 148 30.44 -12.23 -15.46
CA GLY A 148 29.80 -10.97 -15.05
C GLY A 148 29.40 -10.06 -16.22
N ASP A 149 29.39 -10.60 -17.45
CA ASP A 149 28.97 -9.87 -18.64
C ASP A 149 27.53 -9.35 -18.53
N GLY A 150 27.30 -8.13 -19.05
CA GLY A 150 25.99 -7.49 -19.11
C GLY A 150 25.69 -6.46 -18.02
N VAL A 151 26.50 -6.32 -16.96
CA VAL A 151 26.36 -5.19 -16.02
C VAL A 151 26.90 -3.90 -16.66
N PRO A 152 26.14 -2.79 -16.72
CA PRO A 152 26.57 -1.56 -17.40
C PRO A 152 27.94 -1.01 -16.97
N GLU A 153 28.71 -0.49 -17.93
CA GLU A 153 30.01 0.14 -17.67
C GLU A 153 29.79 1.50 -16.99
N ALA A 154 30.13 1.59 -15.71
CA ALA A 154 30.09 2.83 -14.95
C ALA A 154 31.18 3.81 -15.43
N ARG A 155 30.88 5.12 -15.38
CA ARG A 155 31.85 6.20 -15.67
C ARG A 155 32.68 6.59 -14.44
N PHE A 156 32.37 5.99 -13.31
CA PHE A 156 33.11 6.05 -12.04
C PHE A 156 33.59 4.63 -11.70
N ASP A 157 34.63 4.54 -10.88
CA ASP A 157 35.14 3.26 -10.40
C ASP A 157 34.26 2.67 -9.27
N ARG A 158 34.03 1.35 -9.31
CA ARG A 158 33.20 0.63 -8.33
C ARG A 158 33.92 0.52 -6.98
N GLU A 159 35.25 0.44 -6.94
CA GLU A 159 36.00 0.48 -5.68
C GLU A 159 35.87 1.87 -5.02
N PHE A 160 35.94 2.95 -5.80
CA PHE A 160 35.63 4.31 -5.32
C PHE A 160 34.19 4.46 -4.80
N MET A 161 33.19 3.78 -5.38
CA MET A 161 31.82 3.75 -4.83
C MET A 161 31.80 3.06 -3.45
N ALA A 162 32.41 1.86 -3.32
CA ALA A 162 32.44 1.13 -2.06
C ALA A 162 33.17 1.94 -0.96
N ASN A 163 34.33 2.53 -1.29
CA ASN A 163 35.09 3.39 -0.38
C ASN A 163 34.31 4.64 0.08
N LEU A 164 33.36 5.16 -0.71
CA LEU A 164 32.51 6.28 -0.30
C LEU A 164 31.50 5.92 0.79
N LEU A 165 31.13 4.65 0.96
CA LEU A 165 30.26 4.21 2.08
C LEU A 165 30.94 4.42 3.44
N GLY A 166 32.27 4.26 3.50
CA GLY A 166 33.08 4.55 4.69
C GLY A 166 33.10 6.03 5.10
N PHE A 167 32.52 6.93 4.30
CA PHE A 167 32.41 8.35 4.61
C PHE A 167 30.94 8.81 4.58
N PRO A 168 30.14 8.56 5.64
CA PRO A 168 28.72 8.91 5.69
C PRO A 168 28.42 10.37 5.32
N ASP A 169 29.30 11.33 5.61
CA ASP A 169 29.11 12.74 5.21
C ASP A 169 29.12 13.00 3.70
N HIS A 170 29.54 12.02 2.89
CA HIS A 170 29.54 12.04 1.43
C HIS A 170 28.49 11.11 0.81
N VAL A 171 27.68 10.45 1.66
CA VAL A 171 26.47 9.71 1.28
C VAL A 171 25.24 10.62 1.38
N ARG A 172 24.22 10.37 0.55
CA ARG A 172 22.85 10.91 0.69
C ARG A 172 21.84 9.80 0.40
N ASN A 173 20.98 9.50 1.38
CA ASN A 173 19.84 8.58 1.19
C ASN A 173 18.59 9.41 0.87
N VAL A 174 18.02 9.23 -0.32
CA VAL A 174 16.98 10.11 -0.88
C VAL A 174 15.84 9.30 -1.48
N ALA A 175 14.62 9.53 -0.98
CA ALA A 175 13.41 9.01 -1.63
C ALA A 175 12.97 9.96 -2.74
N VAL A 176 12.77 9.45 -3.96
CA VAL A 176 12.26 10.21 -5.10
C VAL A 176 10.76 9.96 -5.22
N VAL A 177 9.96 10.99 -4.93
CA VAL A 177 8.51 10.88 -4.68
C VAL A 177 7.70 11.90 -5.48
N GLY A 178 6.38 11.71 -5.55
CA GLY A 178 5.46 12.58 -6.29
C GLY A 178 4.42 11.76 -7.06
N GLY A 179 3.47 12.45 -7.70
CA GLY A 179 2.34 11.85 -8.40
C GLY A 179 2.67 10.83 -9.50
N LEU A 180 1.61 10.18 -10.00
CA LEU A 180 1.68 9.26 -11.11
C LEU A 180 2.20 9.97 -12.36
N HIS A 181 3.06 9.31 -13.13
CA HIS A 181 3.65 9.84 -14.36
C HIS A 181 4.32 11.23 -14.30
N HIS A 182 4.58 11.82 -13.11
CA HIS A 182 5.38 13.06 -12.95
C HIS A 182 6.85 12.92 -13.44
N GLY A 183 7.29 11.72 -13.85
CA GLY A 183 8.58 11.47 -14.48
C GLY A 183 9.72 11.07 -13.53
N LYS A 184 9.40 10.38 -12.43
CA LYS A 184 10.37 9.89 -11.42
C LYS A 184 11.33 8.83 -12.00
N THR A 185 10.77 7.75 -12.56
CA THR A 185 11.48 6.73 -13.35
C THR A 185 12.36 7.35 -14.43
N SER A 186 11.85 8.38 -15.13
CA SER A 186 12.60 9.10 -16.16
C SER A 186 13.74 9.98 -15.61
N LEU A 187 13.64 10.44 -14.36
CA LEU A 187 14.71 11.15 -13.64
C LEU A 187 15.84 10.18 -13.27
N MET A 188 15.48 8.96 -12.84
CA MET A 188 16.45 7.88 -12.61
C MET A 188 17.14 7.48 -13.91
N ASP A 189 16.39 7.24 -14.99
CA ASP A 189 16.93 6.98 -16.33
C ASP A 189 17.94 8.07 -16.74
N MET A 190 17.58 9.36 -16.58
CA MET A 190 18.45 10.49 -16.92
C MET A 190 19.78 10.46 -16.14
N LEU A 191 19.74 10.25 -14.82
CA LEU A 191 20.95 10.15 -13.97
C LEU A 191 21.74 8.87 -14.23
N LEU A 192 21.09 7.80 -14.66
CA LEU A 192 21.75 6.55 -15.05
C LEU A 192 22.48 6.71 -16.40
N PHE A 193 21.88 7.37 -17.39
CA PHE A 193 22.54 7.76 -18.65
C PHE A 193 23.67 8.78 -18.45
N GLU A 194 23.70 9.50 -17.32
CA GLU A 194 24.79 10.39 -16.94
C GLU A 194 25.97 9.64 -16.29
N SER A 195 25.68 8.58 -15.53
CA SER A 195 26.64 7.84 -14.71
C SER A 195 27.19 6.56 -15.36
N HIS A 196 26.48 5.96 -16.31
CA HIS A 196 26.85 4.70 -16.98
C HIS A 196 26.86 4.85 -18.51
N ARG A 197 27.63 4.01 -19.22
CA ARG A 197 27.58 3.90 -20.68
C ARG A 197 26.52 2.88 -21.07
N MET A 198 25.45 3.36 -21.69
CA MET A 198 24.32 2.57 -22.18
C MET A 198 23.80 3.20 -23.47
N GLU A 199 23.19 2.39 -24.35
CA GLU A 199 22.50 2.92 -25.53
C GLU A 199 21.16 3.56 -25.13
N ILE A 200 20.85 4.70 -25.75
CA ILE A 200 19.59 5.41 -25.53
C ILE A 200 18.66 5.10 -26.70
N ASN A 201 17.63 4.30 -26.45
CA ASN A 201 16.50 4.21 -27.38
C ASN A 201 15.66 5.50 -27.27
N MET A 202 15.27 6.07 -28.42
CA MET A 202 14.48 7.30 -28.50
C MET A 202 12.98 7.06 -28.73
N ASP A 203 12.62 5.87 -29.24
CA ASP A 203 11.27 5.49 -29.62
C ASP A 203 10.53 4.79 -28.46
N LYS A 204 11.28 4.21 -27.51
CA LYS A 204 10.76 3.53 -26.32
C LYS A 204 11.47 4.00 -25.05
N ASP A 205 10.68 4.48 -24.07
CA ASP A 205 11.18 4.79 -22.72
C ASP A 205 11.93 3.56 -22.14
N THR A 206 13.12 3.78 -21.60
CA THR A 206 13.97 2.68 -21.11
C THR A 206 13.44 2.10 -19.81
N ARG A 207 13.09 2.95 -18.84
CA ARG A 207 12.51 2.61 -17.54
C ARG A 207 13.38 1.56 -16.86
N TYR A 208 14.56 1.98 -16.41
CA TYR A 208 15.54 1.09 -15.83
C TYR A 208 15.08 0.53 -14.49
N THR A 209 14.46 1.38 -13.65
CA THR A 209 13.92 1.04 -12.34
C THR A 209 12.61 0.24 -12.37
N ASP A 210 11.83 0.31 -13.47
CA ASP A 210 10.71 -0.64 -13.73
C ASP A 210 11.31 -2.00 -14.15
N ALA A 211 11.73 -2.82 -13.18
CA ALA A 211 12.48 -4.05 -13.45
C ALA A 211 11.64 -5.33 -13.52
N THR A 212 10.45 -5.37 -12.89
CA THR A 212 9.54 -6.52 -13.04
C THR A 212 8.87 -6.51 -14.42
N ILE A 213 8.53 -7.68 -14.95
CA ILE A 213 7.81 -7.78 -16.23
C ILE A 213 6.45 -7.06 -16.16
N LEU A 214 5.77 -7.14 -15.01
CA LEU A 214 4.45 -6.53 -14.77
C LEU A 214 4.49 -5.00 -14.88
N GLU A 215 5.47 -4.34 -14.26
CA GLU A 215 5.62 -2.87 -14.31
C GLU A 215 5.85 -2.38 -15.74
N ARG A 216 6.68 -3.10 -16.51
CA ARG A 216 6.99 -2.75 -17.91
C ARG A 216 5.82 -3.02 -18.87
N GLN A 217 4.93 -3.96 -18.54
CA GLN A 217 3.68 -4.20 -19.28
C GLN A 217 2.62 -3.14 -18.96
N ARG A 218 2.43 -2.81 -17.67
CA ARG A 218 1.45 -1.82 -17.21
C ARG A 218 1.87 -0.37 -17.47
N GLY A 219 3.17 -0.11 -17.61
CA GLY A 219 3.73 1.24 -17.70
C GLY A 219 3.66 2.02 -16.38
N ILE A 220 3.46 1.33 -15.25
CA ILE A 220 3.32 1.88 -13.90
C ILE A 220 4.28 1.11 -12.99
N SER A 221 5.22 1.80 -12.35
CA SER A 221 6.05 1.27 -11.27
C SER A 221 5.14 0.89 -10.09
N THR A 222 5.26 -0.34 -9.59
CA THR A 222 4.46 -0.89 -8.49
C THR A 222 5.29 -1.07 -7.22
N LYS A 223 6.59 -1.29 -7.36
CA LYS A 223 7.52 -1.54 -6.25
C LYS A 223 8.57 -0.42 -6.17
N THR A 224 9.04 -0.10 -4.95
CA THR A 224 10.22 0.76 -4.79
C THR A 224 11.45 0.07 -5.36
N SER A 225 12.23 0.80 -6.16
CA SER A 225 13.46 0.32 -6.82
C SER A 225 14.67 1.18 -6.42
N PRO A 226 15.67 0.64 -5.71
CA PRO A 226 16.86 1.38 -5.28
C PRO A 226 17.93 1.45 -6.37
N LEU A 227 18.62 2.59 -6.43
CA LEU A 227 19.72 2.85 -7.34
C LEU A 227 20.80 3.72 -6.67
N THR A 228 22.04 3.24 -6.63
CA THR A 228 23.17 3.94 -6.01
C THR A 228 24.09 4.52 -7.08
N LEU A 229 24.20 5.85 -7.13
CA LEU A 229 24.98 6.57 -8.14
C LEU A 229 26.05 7.46 -7.50
N VAL A 230 27.23 7.52 -8.13
CA VAL A 230 28.25 8.53 -7.80
C VAL A 230 28.10 9.72 -8.77
N LEU A 231 27.72 10.89 -8.26
CA LEU A 231 27.46 12.09 -9.08
C LEU A 231 28.30 13.29 -8.61
N PRO A 232 28.83 14.13 -9.53
CA PRO A 232 29.57 15.34 -9.20
C PRO A 232 28.65 16.53 -8.89
N THR A 233 29.00 17.29 -7.86
CA THR A 233 28.45 18.64 -7.58
C THR A 233 29.05 19.69 -8.53
N THR A 234 28.47 20.90 -8.59
CA THR A 234 29.01 22.01 -9.41
C THR A 234 30.41 22.46 -9.01
N HIS A 235 30.85 22.07 -7.81
CA HIS A 235 32.20 22.24 -7.26
C HIS A 235 33.19 21.12 -7.69
N ASN A 236 32.78 20.22 -8.57
CA ASN A 236 33.54 19.03 -9.01
C ASN A 236 33.87 18.05 -7.87
N LYS A 237 33.12 18.06 -6.76
CA LYS A 237 33.21 17.04 -5.71
C LYS A 237 32.14 15.98 -5.90
N SER A 238 32.55 14.72 -6.01
CA SER A 238 31.65 13.56 -6.08
C SER A 238 31.02 13.23 -4.73
N TYR A 239 29.75 12.82 -4.76
CA TYR A 239 28.99 12.28 -3.64
C TYR A 239 28.29 10.99 -4.07
N LEU A 240 28.02 10.10 -3.11
CA LEU A 240 27.27 8.87 -3.30
C LEU A 240 25.79 9.11 -2.97
N PHE A 241 24.91 8.86 -3.93
CA PHE A 241 23.48 9.05 -3.80
C PHE A 241 22.77 7.70 -3.85
N ASN A 242 22.20 7.29 -2.72
CA ASN A 242 21.28 6.16 -2.65
C ASN A 242 19.87 6.69 -2.95
N LEU A 243 19.45 6.55 -4.19
CA LEU A 243 18.16 7.03 -4.70
C LEU A 243 17.13 5.89 -4.65
N LEU A 244 16.02 6.10 -3.96
CA LEU A 244 14.89 5.17 -3.94
C LEU A 244 13.81 5.68 -4.89
N ASP A 245 13.62 5.03 -6.04
CA ASP A 245 12.52 5.35 -6.95
C ASP A 245 11.24 4.76 -6.38
N THR A 246 10.22 5.59 -6.15
CA THR A 246 8.98 5.18 -5.50
C THR A 246 7.80 5.16 -6.48
N PRO A 247 6.84 4.25 -6.32
CA PRO A 247 5.67 4.21 -7.19
C PRO A 247 4.84 5.50 -7.06
N GLY A 248 4.24 5.95 -8.17
CA GLY A 248 3.42 7.19 -8.21
C GLY A 248 1.92 6.98 -8.04
N HIS A 249 1.47 5.72 -8.10
CA HIS A 249 0.06 5.37 -7.99
C HIS A 249 -0.38 5.39 -6.51
N PRO A 250 -1.56 5.94 -6.15
CA PRO A 250 -1.99 6.05 -4.75
C PRO A 250 -2.02 4.70 -4.02
N ASN A 251 -2.42 3.64 -4.70
CA ASN A 251 -2.54 2.30 -4.11
C ASN A 251 -1.20 1.72 -3.61
N PHE A 252 -0.05 2.22 -4.07
CA PHE A 252 1.28 1.81 -3.62
C PHE A 252 1.97 2.88 -2.74
N GLN A 253 1.21 3.70 -2.01
CA GLN A 253 1.77 4.69 -1.08
C GLN A 253 2.51 4.06 0.12
N ASP A 254 2.33 2.78 0.38
CA ASP A 254 3.06 2.02 1.40
C ASP A 254 4.54 1.82 1.05
N GLU A 255 4.84 1.55 -0.21
CA GLU A 255 6.20 1.54 -0.77
C GLU A 255 6.91 2.91 -0.61
N VAL A 256 6.15 4.01 -0.78
CA VAL A 256 6.65 5.36 -0.52
C VAL A 256 6.98 5.55 0.98
N ALA A 257 6.13 5.06 1.89
CA ALA A 257 6.36 5.15 3.34
C ALA A 257 7.59 4.34 3.79
N ALA A 258 7.77 3.12 3.27
CA ALA A 258 8.97 2.32 3.50
C ALA A 258 10.25 3.04 3.02
N SER A 259 10.19 3.69 1.86
CA SER A 259 11.30 4.47 1.30
C SER A 259 11.64 5.73 2.13
N VAL A 260 10.61 6.45 2.58
CA VAL A 260 10.74 7.62 3.44
C VAL A 260 11.35 7.23 4.80
N ARG A 261 11.00 6.06 5.35
CA ARG A 261 11.59 5.54 6.59
C ARG A 261 13.11 5.36 6.50
N LEU A 262 13.64 4.85 5.40
CA LEU A 262 15.09 4.66 5.20
C LEU A 262 15.84 5.97 4.87
N SER A 263 15.22 6.89 4.13
CA SER A 263 15.87 8.10 3.57
C SER A 263 16.09 9.25 4.57
N ASP A 264 17.10 10.09 4.34
CA ASP A 264 17.42 11.27 5.17
C ASP A 264 16.77 12.57 4.66
N GLY A 265 16.20 12.53 3.46
CA GLY A 265 15.43 13.60 2.85
C GLY A 265 14.73 13.13 1.57
N VAL A 266 13.99 14.04 0.95
CA VAL A 266 13.04 13.67 -0.11
C VAL A 266 13.17 14.58 -1.32
N LEU A 267 13.29 13.97 -2.50
CA LEU A 267 13.27 14.63 -3.80
C LEU A 267 11.85 14.54 -4.40
N LEU A 268 11.09 15.61 -4.22
CA LEU A 268 9.73 15.74 -4.69
C LEU A 268 9.72 16.14 -6.19
N VAL A 269 9.13 15.31 -7.04
CA VAL A 269 9.01 15.55 -8.49
C VAL A 269 7.57 15.97 -8.81
N VAL A 270 7.40 17.15 -9.41
CA VAL A 270 6.10 17.73 -9.77
C VAL A 270 6.09 18.07 -11.25
N ASP A 271 5.11 17.54 -12.00
CA ASP A 271 4.85 18.00 -13.37
C ASP A 271 4.37 19.46 -13.35
N VAL A 272 4.98 20.32 -14.15
CA VAL A 272 4.64 21.74 -14.17
C VAL A 272 3.23 22.03 -14.73
N VAL A 273 2.69 21.16 -15.60
CA VAL A 273 1.34 21.25 -16.18
C VAL A 273 0.29 20.78 -15.17
N GLU A 274 0.43 19.54 -14.69
CA GLU A 274 -0.54 18.88 -13.80
C GLU A 274 -0.48 19.43 -12.36
N GLY A 275 0.67 19.94 -11.92
CA GLY A 275 0.83 20.61 -10.63
C GLY A 275 0.71 19.68 -9.43
N VAL A 276 0.12 20.18 -8.34
CA VAL A 276 -0.06 19.41 -7.10
C VAL A 276 -1.39 18.63 -7.15
N MET A 277 -1.28 17.31 -7.33
CA MET A 277 -2.39 16.35 -7.20
C MET A 277 -2.56 15.84 -5.76
N ALA A 278 -3.71 15.26 -5.44
CA ALA A 278 -4.04 14.70 -4.13
C ALA A 278 -3.06 13.62 -3.64
N SER A 279 -2.51 12.79 -4.54
CA SER A 279 -1.45 11.82 -4.21
C SER A 279 -0.15 12.52 -3.80
N THR A 280 0.16 13.65 -4.43
CA THR A 280 1.32 14.49 -4.07
C THR A 280 1.09 15.21 -2.73
N GLU A 281 -0.14 15.61 -2.42
CA GLU A 281 -0.49 16.17 -1.12
C GLU A 281 -0.26 15.18 0.03
N HIS A 282 -0.77 13.94 -0.09
CA HIS A 282 -0.61 12.91 0.94
C HIS A 282 0.88 12.61 1.23
N ILE A 283 1.70 12.53 0.17
CA ILE A 283 3.15 12.38 0.26
C ILE A 283 3.78 13.55 1.03
N ILE A 284 3.46 14.81 0.68
CA ILE A 284 4.00 15.99 1.39
C ILE A 284 3.56 15.99 2.87
N ARG A 285 2.32 15.63 3.15
CA ARG A 285 1.75 15.52 4.51
C ARG A 285 2.51 14.52 5.37
N HIS A 286 2.80 13.33 4.84
CA HIS A 286 3.57 12.30 5.53
C HIS A 286 5.05 12.68 5.68
N VAL A 287 5.70 13.20 4.65
CA VAL A 287 7.12 13.63 4.72
C VAL A 287 7.32 14.77 5.74
N ILE A 288 6.32 15.65 5.89
CA ILE A 288 6.29 16.69 6.94
C ILE A 288 6.11 16.09 8.34
N ARG A 289 5.23 15.09 8.51
CA ARG A 289 5.01 14.33 9.76
C ARG A 289 6.28 13.57 10.18
N GLN A 290 6.90 12.86 9.24
CA GLN A 290 8.20 12.20 9.38
C GLN A 290 9.37 13.19 9.50
N GLY A 291 9.10 14.51 9.45
CA GLY A 291 10.06 15.56 9.75
C GLY A 291 11.34 15.51 8.91
N LEU A 292 11.21 15.19 7.63
CA LEU A 292 12.31 15.20 6.67
C LEU A 292 12.33 16.49 5.83
N PRO A 293 13.50 16.93 5.33
CA PRO A 293 13.59 18.02 4.38
C PRO A 293 13.10 17.59 2.99
N ILE A 294 12.42 18.52 2.31
CA ILE A 294 11.97 18.38 0.92
C ILE A 294 12.87 19.24 0.04
N VAL A 295 13.26 18.72 -1.12
CA VAL A 295 13.80 19.46 -2.26
C VAL A 295 12.92 19.16 -3.49
N LEU A 296 12.72 20.15 -4.36
CA LEU A 296 11.73 20.09 -5.44
C LEU A 296 12.36 20.05 -6.83
N VAL A 297 11.87 19.15 -7.68
CA VAL A 297 12.11 19.14 -9.12
C VAL A 297 10.80 19.52 -9.82
N VAL A 298 10.78 20.70 -10.44
CA VAL A 298 9.71 21.08 -11.38
C VAL A 298 10.06 20.45 -12.72
N ASN A 299 9.40 19.35 -13.05
CA ASN A 299 9.68 18.51 -14.22
C ASN A 299 8.70 18.79 -15.38
N LYS A 300 9.01 18.19 -16.54
CA LYS A 300 8.27 18.31 -17.80
C LYS A 300 8.09 19.75 -18.28
N VAL A 301 9.08 20.62 -18.03
CA VAL A 301 9.07 22.04 -18.41
C VAL A 301 8.96 22.24 -19.93
N ASP A 302 9.38 21.25 -20.71
CA ASP A 302 9.20 21.15 -22.15
C ASP A 302 7.73 21.11 -22.61
N ARG A 303 6.80 20.59 -21.80
CA ARG A 303 5.36 20.58 -22.13
C ARG A 303 4.78 21.99 -22.24
N LEU A 304 5.30 22.95 -21.48
CA LEU A 304 4.92 24.36 -21.60
C LEU A 304 5.30 24.93 -22.98
N ILE A 305 6.34 24.38 -23.61
CA ILE A 305 6.91 24.85 -24.89
C ILE A 305 6.29 24.10 -26.08
N LEU A 306 6.12 22.77 -25.95
CA LEU A 306 5.73 21.86 -27.03
C LEU A 306 4.21 21.64 -27.12
N GLU A 307 3.58 21.30 -25.98
CA GLU A 307 2.14 21.00 -25.90
C GLU A 307 1.32 22.28 -25.75
N LEU A 308 1.52 23.01 -24.64
CA LEU A 308 0.73 24.21 -24.32
C LEU A 308 1.18 25.45 -25.10
N ARG A 309 2.41 25.45 -25.61
CA ARG A 309 3.01 26.53 -26.43
C ARG A 309 2.90 27.92 -25.80
N LEU A 310 2.96 27.99 -24.46
CA LEU A 310 2.79 29.23 -23.71
C LEU A 310 3.91 30.23 -24.02
N PRO A 311 3.64 31.54 -24.11
CA PRO A 311 4.69 32.55 -24.14
C PRO A 311 5.64 32.44 -22.93
N PRO A 312 6.95 32.74 -23.07
CA PRO A 312 7.92 32.65 -21.97
C PRO A 312 7.54 33.40 -20.68
N VAL A 313 6.72 34.45 -20.78
CA VAL A 313 6.21 35.20 -19.61
C VAL A 313 5.13 34.40 -18.86
N GLU A 314 4.23 33.73 -19.58
CA GLU A 314 3.17 32.90 -19.01
C GLU A 314 3.72 31.59 -18.46
N ALA A 315 4.66 30.97 -19.18
CA ALA A 315 5.39 29.80 -18.68
C ALA A 315 6.12 30.08 -17.35
N TYR A 316 6.73 31.28 -17.19
CA TYR A 316 7.28 31.71 -15.91
C TYR A 316 6.21 31.77 -14.80
N PHE A 317 5.03 32.33 -15.10
CA PHE A 317 3.94 32.37 -14.12
C PHE A 317 3.39 30.98 -13.78
N LYS A 318 3.29 30.05 -14.74
CA LYS A 318 2.90 28.65 -14.50
C LYS A 318 3.92 27.91 -13.62
N ILE A 319 5.22 27.99 -13.95
CA ILE A 319 6.32 27.46 -13.11
C ILE A 319 6.26 28.05 -11.69
N LYS A 320 6.10 29.37 -11.56
CA LYS A 320 5.98 30.06 -10.28
C LYS A 320 4.75 29.60 -9.49
N HIS A 321 3.61 29.45 -10.15
CA HIS A 321 2.37 28.99 -9.52
C HIS A 321 2.50 27.58 -8.97
N THR A 322 3.08 26.64 -9.71
CA THR A 322 3.34 25.27 -9.23
C THR A 322 4.25 25.27 -7.98
N ILE A 323 5.28 26.12 -7.94
CA ILE A 323 6.11 26.29 -6.74
C ILE A 323 5.31 26.91 -5.58
N GLU A 324 4.45 27.89 -5.85
CA GLU A 324 3.60 28.53 -4.83
C GLU A 324 2.50 27.59 -4.29
N GLN A 325 1.93 26.69 -5.11
CA GLN A 325 1.02 25.62 -4.67
C GLN A 325 1.70 24.69 -3.65
N VAL A 326 2.88 24.16 -3.97
CA VAL A 326 3.64 23.28 -3.06
C VAL A 326 3.97 24.01 -1.75
N ASN A 327 4.38 25.28 -1.83
CA ASN A 327 4.65 26.08 -0.63
C ASN A 327 3.40 26.38 0.21
N ALA A 328 2.24 26.61 -0.40
CA ALA A 328 0.99 26.84 0.32
C ALA A 328 0.60 25.61 1.13
N LEU A 329 0.70 24.41 0.52
CA LEU A 329 0.48 23.15 1.23
C LEU A 329 1.49 22.95 2.36
N ILE A 330 2.79 23.12 2.10
CA ILE A 330 3.83 23.01 3.15
C ILE A 330 3.52 23.97 4.32
N ALA A 331 3.22 25.24 4.04
CA ALA A 331 2.95 26.25 5.06
C ALA A 331 1.66 25.99 5.87
N SER A 332 0.68 25.29 5.30
CA SER A 332 -0.54 24.86 5.99
C SER A 332 -0.32 23.69 6.97
N LEU A 333 0.79 22.97 6.82
CA LEU A 333 1.14 21.80 7.63
C LEU A 333 2.28 22.09 8.63
N ASP A 334 3.29 22.85 8.20
CA ASP A 334 4.34 23.44 9.04
C ASP A 334 4.70 24.83 8.50
N SER A 335 4.32 25.87 9.23
CA SER A 335 4.58 27.27 8.86
C SER A 335 6.04 27.72 9.04
N ASN A 336 6.95 26.81 9.41
CA ASN A 336 8.38 27.09 9.56
C ASN A 336 9.02 27.60 8.25
N PRO A 337 9.52 28.86 8.20
CA PRO A 337 10.09 29.44 6.98
C PRO A 337 11.35 28.71 6.49
N ALA A 338 12.01 27.90 7.33
CA ALA A 338 13.11 27.05 6.90
C ALA A 338 12.69 26.07 5.79
N ARG A 339 11.45 25.56 5.81
CA ARG A 339 10.93 24.58 4.82
C ARG A 339 10.47 25.19 3.49
N ARG A 340 10.37 26.53 3.37
CA ARG A 340 9.93 27.22 2.13
C ARG A 340 10.84 26.86 0.94
N LEU A 341 10.25 26.26 -0.11
CA LEU A 341 10.91 25.89 -1.35
C LEU A 341 10.99 27.11 -2.29
N ALA A 342 12.18 27.50 -2.72
CA ALA A 342 12.33 28.64 -3.62
C ALA A 342 13.62 28.56 -4.45
N PRO A 343 13.59 28.79 -5.79
CA PRO A 343 14.78 28.73 -6.63
C PRO A 343 15.94 29.61 -6.15
N GLU A 344 15.66 30.78 -5.55
CA GLU A 344 16.68 31.66 -4.98
C GLU A 344 17.40 31.10 -3.74
N ARG A 345 16.87 30.03 -3.13
CA ARG A 345 17.47 29.30 -2.00
C ARG A 345 18.28 28.07 -2.42
N GLY A 346 18.23 27.68 -3.69
CA GLY A 346 18.91 26.47 -4.17
C GLY A 346 18.29 25.14 -3.74
N ASN A 347 17.02 25.13 -3.28
CA ASN A 347 16.26 23.91 -2.96
C ASN A 347 15.17 23.57 -4.00
N VAL A 348 15.26 24.17 -5.20
CA VAL A 348 14.40 23.88 -6.36
C VAL A 348 15.25 23.75 -7.63
N ALA A 349 15.05 22.65 -8.36
CA ALA A 349 15.56 22.42 -9.70
C ALA A 349 14.44 22.45 -10.75
N PHE A 350 14.80 22.72 -12.00
CA PHE A 350 13.93 22.65 -13.17
C PHE A 350 14.44 21.54 -14.09
N ALA A 351 13.56 20.73 -14.65
CA ALA A 351 13.94 19.59 -15.47
C ALA A 351 12.98 19.33 -16.64
N SER A 352 13.52 18.62 -17.63
CA SER A 352 12.76 17.87 -18.61
C SER A 352 13.46 16.53 -18.78
N THR A 353 13.10 15.56 -17.94
CA THR A 353 13.75 14.24 -17.88
C THR A 353 13.75 13.51 -19.22
N GLN A 354 12.66 13.60 -19.98
CA GLN A 354 12.55 12.96 -21.30
C GLN A 354 13.44 13.64 -22.37
N MET A 355 13.72 14.94 -22.22
CA MET A 355 14.69 15.68 -23.07
C MET A 355 16.11 15.70 -22.47
N GLY A 356 16.35 14.93 -21.40
CA GLY A 356 17.68 14.64 -20.86
C GLY A 356 18.34 15.75 -20.04
N TRP A 357 17.64 16.81 -19.63
CA TRP A 357 18.26 17.95 -18.94
C TRP A 357 17.65 18.32 -17.58
N SER A 358 18.50 18.84 -16.69
CA SER A 358 18.10 19.51 -15.44
C SER A 358 19.01 20.72 -15.14
N PHE A 359 18.47 21.75 -14.47
CA PHE A 359 19.27 22.89 -14.01
C PHE A 359 18.72 23.56 -12.75
N THR A 360 19.58 24.32 -12.09
CA THR A 360 19.22 25.30 -11.05
C THR A 360 19.64 26.70 -11.52
N LEU A 361 19.21 27.76 -10.80
CA LEU A 361 19.71 29.11 -11.07
C LEU A 361 21.25 29.18 -11.03
N ARG A 362 21.88 28.32 -10.22
CA ARG A 362 23.33 28.24 -10.04
C ARG A 362 24.04 27.54 -11.19
N SER A 363 23.56 26.36 -11.63
CA SER A 363 24.17 25.68 -12.77
C SER A 363 23.96 26.46 -14.07
N PHE A 364 22.80 27.11 -14.27
CA PHE A 364 22.58 28.01 -15.40
C PHE A 364 23.49 29.26 -15.33
N ALA A 365 23.76 29.79 -14.14
CA ALA A 365 24.75 30.85 -13.95
C ALA A 365 26.20 30.40 -14.25
N LYS A 366 26.55 29.13 -13.99
CA LYS A 366 27.84 28.52 -14.34
C LYS A 366 28.05 28.50 -15.87
N LEU A 367 27.03 28.15 -16.65
CA LEU A 367 27.06 28.21 -18.12
C LEU A 367 27.37 29.62 -18.64
N TYR A 368 26.72 30.65 -18.08
CA TYR A 368 27.02 32.04 -18.41
C TYR A 368 28.45 32.46 -18.04
N ALA A 369 28.98 31.99 -16.90
CA ALA A 369 30.37 32.29 -16.52
C ALA A 369 31.37 31.68 -17.52
N GLN A 370 31.19 30.39 -17.86
CA GLN A 370 32.05 29.65 -18.78
C GLN A 370 32.09 30.27 -20.18
N ASN A 371 30.92 30.56 -20.77
CA ASN A 371 30.88 31.15 -22.11
C ASN A 371 31.45 32.58 -22.16
N ASN A 372 31.26 33.39 -21.12
CA ASN A 372 31.87 34.72 -21.06
C ASN A 372 33.40 34.68 -20.87
N SER A 373 33.96 33.65 -20.21
CA SER A 373 35.42 33.53 -20.07
C SER A 373 36.15 33.27 -21.39
N ASN A 374 35.48 32.68 -22.40
CA ASN A 374 36.07 32.39 -23.70
C ASN A 374 36.21 33.62 -24.63
N VAL A 375 35.70 34.79 -24.23
CA VAL A 375 35.75 36.05 -25.03
C VAL A 375 36.99 36.90 -24.69
N GLY A 376 37.82 36.46 -23.72
CA GLY A 376 38.88 37.27 -23.09
C GLY A 376 40.25 37.29 -23.79
N GLY A 377 40.42 38.08 -24.85
CA GLY A 377 41.74 38.32 -25.46
C GLY A 377 42.74 39.10 -24.57
N ARG A 378 43.80 38.42 -24.08
CA ARG A 378 45.04 38.92 -23.41
C ARG A 378 44.96 39.87 -22.20
N ASN A 379 43.88 40.62 -21.97
CA ASN A 379 43.79 41.59 -20.86
C ASN A 379 43.31 40.94 -19.54
N LYS A 380 44.27 40.62 -18.65
CA LYS A 380 44.04 40.04 -17.30
C LYS A 380 43.42 41.00 -16.27
N LYS A 381 42.34 41.72 -16.64
CA LYS A 381 41.46 42.47 -15.72
C LYS A 381 39.97 42.36 -16.09
N ALA A 382 39.54 41.18 -16.53
CA ALA A 382 38.12 40.86 -16.52
C ALA A 382 37.60 40.85 -15.07
N ALA A 383 36.47 41.50 -14.80
CA ALA A 383 35.84 41.42 -13.49
C ALA A 383 35.39 39.98 -13.22
N ARG A 384 35.69 39.46 -12.03
CA ARG A 384 35.34 38.09 -11.63
C ARG A 384 33.81 37.95 -11.65
N PHE A 385 33.28 37.20 -12.62
CA PHE A 385 31.85 36.91 -12.70
C PHE A 385 31.48 36.00 -11.52
N ASP A 386 30.66 36.52 -10.61
CA ASP A 386 30.23 35.80 -9.41
C ASP A 386 28.94 35.03 -9.74
N VAL A 387 29.07 33.70 -9.80
CA VAL A 387 27.99 32.76 -10.14
C VAL A 387 26.87 32.79 -9.11
N ASP A 388 27.22 32.87 -7.82
CA ASP A 388 26.27 32.78 -6.72
C ASP A 388 25.50 34.10 -6.54
N GLU A 389 26.16 35.24 -6.71
CA GLU A 389 25.51 36.54 -6.79
C GLU A 389 24.67 36.70 -8.07
N PHE A 390 25.07 36.16 -9.21
CA PHE A 390 24.22 36.17 -10.41
C PHE A 390 22.97 35.30 -10.21
N ALA A 391 23.12 34.07 -9.69
CA ALA A 391 22.03 33.13 -9.44
C ALA A 391 20.93 33.72 -8.56
N LYS A 392 21.27 34.38 -7.44
CA LYS A 392 20.32 35.07 -6.53
C LYS A 392 19.47 36.15 -7.23
N ARG A 393 19.87 36.63 -8.41
CA ARG A 393 19.18 37.67 -9.18
C ARG A 393 18.40 37.13 -10.39
N LEU A 394 18.44 35.81 -10.64
CA LEU A 394 17.75 35.18 -11.78
C LEU A 394 16.28 34.81 -11.52
N TRP A 395 15.74 34.99 -10.30
CA TRP A 395 14.35 34.62 -9.96
C TRP A 395 13.56 35.76 -9.30
N GLY A 396 12.23 35.66 -9.37
CA GLY A 396 11.27 36.59 -8.78
C GLY A 396 11.05 37.88 -9.59
N ASN A 397 10.51 38.90 -8.92
CA ASN A 397 10.32 40.24 -9.48
C ASN A 397 11.66 41.00 -9.53
N ILE A 398 12.57 40.53 -10.38
CA ILE A 398 13.87 41.13 -10.66
C ILE A 398 13.98 41.34 -12.18
N TYR A 399 14.47 42.51 -12.58
CA TYR A 399 14.52 42.99 -13.96
C TYR A 399 15.93 43.46 -14.28
N TYR A 400 16.48 43.08 -15.44
CA TYR A 400 17.80 43.54 -15.88
C TYR A 400 17.66 44.74 -16.82
N VAL A 401 18.41 45.81 -16.54
CA VAL A 401 18.36 47.07 -17.28
C VAL A 401 19.61 47.17 -18.17
N PRO A 402 19.52 46.96 -19.51
CA PRO A 402 20.70 46.85 -20.37
C PRO A 402 21.56 48.12 -20.43
N SER A 403 20.93 49.29 -20.34
CA SER A 403 21.59 50.60 -20.38
C SER A 403 22.49 50.85 -19.17
N SER A 404 22.06 50.47 -17.97
CA SER A 404 22.84 50.61 -16.74
C SER A 404 23.62 49.35 -16.34
N ARG A 405 23.39 48.22 -17.02
CA ARG A 405 23.90 46.87 -16.71
C ARG A 405 23.66 46.43 -15.26
N LYS A 406 22.52 46.85 -14.67
CA LYS A 406 22.14 46.56 -13.28
C LYS A 406 20.84 45.79 -13.21
N PHE A 407 20.66 45.06 -12.12
CA PHE A 407 19.39 44.46 -11.75
C PHE A 407 18.58 45.42 -10.86
N THR A 408 17.27 45.44 -11.06
CA THR A 408 16.29 46.29 -10.37
C THR A 408 15.12 45.42 -9.90
N ARG A 409 14.42 45.82 -8.83
CA ARG A 409 13.21 45.12 -8.34
C ARG A 409 11.90 45.76 -8.82
N VAL A 410 11.98 46.99 -9.30
CA VAL A 410 10.90 47.70 -10.00
C VAL A 410 11.12 47.49 -11.49
N ALA A 411 10.07 47.17 -12.24
CA ALA A 411 10.16 47.11 -13.70
C ALA A 411 10.38 48.53 -14.26
N PRO A 412 11.35 48.76 -15.16
CA PRO A 412 11.51 50.05 -15.84
C PRO A 412 10.24 50.48 -16.59
N ASP A 413 9.66 49.52 -17.33
CA ASP A 413 8.48 49.65 -18.17
C ASP A 413 7.55 48.44 -17.96
N PRO A 414 6.22 48.53 -18.23
CA PRO A 414 5.29 47.42 -18.01
C PRO A 414 5.62 46.13 -18.78
N GLU A 415 6.15 46.27 -20.00
CA GLU A 415 6.57 45.16 -20.86
C GLU A 415 7.94 44.57 -20.48
N HIS A 416 8.65 45.19 -19.53
CA HIS A 416 10.03 44.83 -19.23
C HIS A 416 10.12 43.44 -18.59
N LYS A 417 10.95 42.57 -19.18
CA LYS A 417 10.96 41.13 -18.87
C LYS A 417 11.71 40.85 -17.56
N ARG A 418 11.22 39.85 -16.81
CA ARG A 418 11.89 39.37 -15.59
C ARG A 418 13.23 38.70 -15.97
N SER A 419 14.20 38.70 -15.06
CA SER A 419 15.51 38.09 -15.27
C SER A 419 15.41 36.60 -15.64
N PHE A 420 14.52 35.83 -15.01
CA PHE A 420 14.26 34.43 -15.38
C PHE A 420 13.80 34.28 -16.84
N VAL A 421 12.88 35.15 -17.28
CA VAL A 421 12.36 35.13 -18.64
C VAL A 421 13.47 35.49 -19.64
N GLN A 422 14.23 36.54 -19.35
CA GLN A 422 15.26 37.06 -20.26
C GLN A 422 16.51 36.16 -20.38
N PHE A 423 16.97 35.57 -19.27
CA PHE A 423 18.23 34.82 -19.21
C PHE A 423 18.07 33.30 -19.18
N ILE A 424 16.88 32.75 -18.90
CA ILE A 424 16.67 31.29 -18.84
C ILE A 424 15.63 30.86 -19.87
N LEU A 425 14.40 31.36 -19.80
CA LEU A 425 13.34 30.88 -20.70
C LEU A 425 13.52 31.35 -22.16
N GLU A 426 13.88 32.60 -22.43
CA GLU A 426 14.10 33.04 -23.81
C GLU A 426 15.21 32.27 -24.54
N PRO A 427 16.40 32.02 -23.94
CA PRO A 427 17.41 31.15 -24.54
C PRO A 427 16.92 29.71 -24.77
N LEU A 428 16.20 29.13 -23.79
CA LEU A 428 15.66 27.77 -23.88
C LEU A 428 14.63 27.64 -25.01
N TYR A 429 13.67 28.58 -25.08
CA TYR A 429 12.67 28.64 -26.15
C TYR A 429 13.33 28.79 -27.52
N LYS A 430 14.36 29.63 -27.64
CA LYS A 430 15.10 29.82 -28.91
C LYS A 430 15.76 28.51 -29.37
N LEU A 431 16.37 27.74 -28.46
CA LEU A 431 16.93 26.42 -28.78
C LEU A 431 15.84 25.46 -29.29
N TYR A 432 14.70 25.37 -28.59
CA TYR A 432 13.56 24.55 -29.01
C TYR A 432 13.06 24.98 -30.40
N THR A 433 12.81 26.28 -30.62
CA THR A 433 12.30 26.78 -31.92
C THR A 433 13.28 26.58 -33.07
N HIS A 434 14.60 26.75 -32.86
CA HIS A 434 15.58 26.53 -33.93
C HIS A 434 15.64 25.05 -34.33
N VAL A 435 15.60 24.11 -33.37
CA VAL A 435 15.56 22.67 -33.70
C VAL A 435 14.24 22.28 -34.37
N LEU A 436 13.10 22.73 -33.84
CA LEU A 436 11.77 22.47 -34.41
C LEU A 436 11.57 23.06 -35.82
N SER A 437 12.29 24.14 -36.17
CA SER A 437 12.22 24.77 -37.49
C SER A 437 12.90 23.97 -38.61
N SER A 438 13.71 22.96 -38.28
CA SER A 438 14.53 22.17 -39.21
C SER A 438 15.52 22.96 -40.08
N ASP A 439 15.68 24.27 -39.89
CA ASP A 439 16.72 25.06 -40.53
C ASP A 439 18.08 24.74 -39.91
N THR A 440 18.80 23.82 -40.56
CA THR A 440 20.11 23.38 -40.08
C THR A 440 21.16 24.50 -40.11
N ASP A 441 21.02 25.56 -40.89
CA ASP A 441 22.04 26.61 -41.03
C ASP A 441 21.88 27.71 -39.96
N SER A 442 20.66 28.18 -39.65
CA SER A 442 20.48 29.02 -38.45
C SER A 442 20.72 28.24 -37.15
N LEU A 443 20.46 26.92 -37.13
CA LEU A 443 20.82 26.05 -36.01
C LEU A 443 22.34 25.97 -35.85
N LYS A 444 23.13 25.69 -36.91
CA LYS A 444 24.61 25.71 -36.87
C LYS A 444 25.14 27.08 -36.39
N LEU A 445 24.58 28.18 -36.88
CA LEU A 445 24.94 29.54 -36.47
C LEU A 445 24.58 29.86 -35.01
N THR A 446 23.57 29.18 -34.45
CA THR A 446 23.16 29.35 -33.05
C THR A 446 23.99 28.48 -32.12
N LEU A 447 24.20 27.21 -32.47
CA LEU A 447 25.04 26.27 -31.70
C LEU A 447 26.50 26.74 -31.62
N SER A 448 27.07 27.24 -32.72
CA SER A 448 28.45 27.78 -32.73
C SER A 448 28.63 29.01 -31.82
N LYS A 449 27.61 29.86 -31.64
CA LYS A 449 27.63 30.97 -30.65
C LYS A 449 27.60 30.48 -29.20
N LEU A 450 27.18 29.24 -28.97
CA LEU A 450 27.14 28.56 -27.67
C LEU A 450 28.34 27.62 -27.46
N GLY A 451 29.28 27.55 -28.42
CA GLY A 451 30.43 26.64 -28.39
C GLY A 451 30.11 25.18 -28.78
N ILE A 452 28.90 24.91 -29.26
CA ILE A 452 28.39 23.55 -29.55
C ILE A 452 28.66 23.19 -31.01
N HIS A 453 29.27 22.04 -31.25
CA HIS A 453 29.68 21.56 -32.58
C HIS A 453 29.27 20.10 -32.82
N LEU A 454 28.12 19.90 -33.46
CA LEU A 454 27.60 18.57 -33.82
C LEU A 454 28.22 18.01 -35.11
N LYS A 455 28.35 16.69 -35.20
CA LYS A 455 28.75 15.97 -36.43
C LYS A 455 27.65 16.10 -37.50
N PRO A 456 27.98 16.18 -38.81
CA PRO A 456 26.99 16.33 -39.89
C PRO A 456 25.85 15.29 -39.92
N ALA A 457 26.09 14.07 -39.43
CA ALA A 457 25.06 13.03 -39.33
C ALA A 457 23.99 13.31 -38.26
N VAL A 458 24.32 14.04 -37.19
CA VAL A 458 23.39 14.33 -36.08
C VAL A 458 22.26 15.26 -36.54
N TYR A 459 22.55 16.22 -37.42
CA TYR A 459 21.55 17.08 -38.04
C TYR A 459 20.57 16.34 -38.98
N LYS A 460 20.73 15.03 -39.19
CA LYS A 460 19.81 14.18 -39.96
C LYS A 460 18.98 13.22 -39.08
N MET A 461 19.14 13.29 -37.76
CA MET A 461 18.28 12.56 -36.82
C MET A 461 16.88 13.18 -36.80
N ASP A 462 15.89 12.44 -36.30
CA ASP A 462 14.58 13.01 -36.00
C ASP A 462 14.70 14.23 -35.06
N VAL A 463 13.76 15.16 -35.18
CA VAL A 463 13.71 16.42 -34.45
C VAL A 463 13.75 16.22 -32.93
N ARG A 464 13.10 15.17 -32.38
CA ARG A 464 13.11 14.86 -30.94
C ARG A 464 14.46 14.34 -30.48
N ALA A 465 15.11 13.50 -31.28
CA ALA A 465 16.46 12.99 -31.01
C ALA A 465 17.52 14.10 -31.12
N LEU A 466 17.45 14.92 -32.17
CA LEU A 466 18.30 16.10 -32.36
C LEU A 466 18.14 17.10 -31.20
N LEU A 467 16.91 17.35 -30.74
CA LEU A 467 16.60 18.23 -29.61
C LEU A 467 17.25 17.73 -28.32
N ARG A 468 17.10 16.43 -27.99
CA ARG A 468 17.76 15.82 -26.82
C ARG A 468 19.29 15.92 -26.91
N VAL A 469 19.90 15.65 -28.06
CA VAL A 469 21.37 15.77 -28.24
C VAL A 469 21.84 17.23 -28.10
N VAL A 470 21.11 18.20 -28.65
CA VAL A 470 21.40 19.63 -28.49
C VAL A 470 21.32 20.06 -27.03
N LEU A 471 20.25 19.68 -26.32
CA LEU A 471 20.03 20.08 -24.94
C LEU A 471 21.03 19.41 -23.98
N ASN A 472 21.34 18.13 -24.18
CA ASN A 472 22.38 17.43 -23.43
C ASN A 472 23.76 18.11 -23.60
N GLN A 473 24.10 18.62 -24.80
CA GLN A 473 25.36 19.35 -25.01
C GLN A 473 25.33 20.80 -24.51
N PHE A 474 24.15 21.42 -24.38
CA PHE A 474 24.00 22.77 -23.83
C PHE A 474 24.02 22.82 -22.30
N PHE A 475 23.33 21.87 -21.64
CA PHE A 475 23.27 21.79 -20.18
C PHE A 475 24.42 20.98 -19.58
N GLY A 476 24.87 19.92 -20.26
CA GLY A 476 25.85 18.98 -19.73
C GLY A 476 25.27 18.11 -18.60
N ASN A 477 26.11 17.81 -17.63
CA ASN A 477 25.79 16.98 -16.46
C ASN A 477 24.85 17.68 -15.46
N SER A 478 24.08 16.88 -14.72
CA SER A 478 23.07 17.29 -13.73
C SER A 478 23.67 17.77 -12.40
N GLU A 479 24.84 18.41 -12.45
CA GLU A 479 25.57 18.95 -11.29
C GLU A 479 24.67 19.82 -10.38
N GLY A 480 23.74 20.57 -10.98
CA GLY A 480 22.78 21.42 -10.27
C GLY A 480 21.77 20.64 -9.43
N LEU A 481 21.41 19.41 -9.85
CA LEU A 481 20.53 18.53 -9.08
C LEU A 481 21.31 17.84 -7.93
N ALA A 482 22.58 17.49 -8.17
CA ALA A 482 23.49 17.02 -7.12
C ALA A 482 23.71 18.09 -6.05
N ASP A 483 23.93 19.36 -6.42
CA ASP A 483 23.98 20.50 -5.49
C ASP A 483 22.72 20.58 -4.62
N VAL A 484 21.52 20.53 -5.24
CA VAL A 484 20.23 20.60 -4.54
C VAL A 484 20.10 19.52 -3.47
N MET A 485 20.47 18.27 -3.81
CA MET A 485 20.45 17.16 -2.84
C MET A 485 21.51 17.31 -1.75
N VAL A 486 22.75 17.69 -2.09
CA VAL A 486 23.85 17.80 -1.11
C VAL A 486 23.63 18.91 -0.08
N TYR A 487 23.04 20.04 -0.49
CA TYR A 487 22.77 21.19 0.38
C TYR A 487 21.37 21.19 1.02
N GLY A 488 20.38 20.54 0.39
CA GLY A 488 19.01 20.46 0.89
C GLY A 488 18.73 19.24 1.79
N ILE A 489 19.50 18.16 1.66
CA ILE A 489 19.34 16.91 2.42
C ILE A 489 20.61 16.70 3.29
N PRO A 490 20.47 16.38 4.59
CA PRO A 490 21.62 16.09 5.46
C PRO A 490 22.33 14.80 5.06
N SER A 491 23.57 14.63 5.54
CA SER A 491 24.21 13.31 5.52
C SER A 491 23.48 12.33 6.45
N PRO A 492 23.57 11.01 6.22
CA PRO A 492 23.13 9.99 7.17
C PRO A 492 23.58 10.24 8.61
N LYS A 493 24.80 10.77 8.79
CA LYS A 493 25.37 11.16 10.09
C LYS A 493 24.71 12.40 10.69
N ALA A 494 24.56 13.48 9.91
CA ALA A 494 23.88 14.68 10.38
C ALA A 494 22.36 14.49 10.61
N GLY A 495 21.74 13.53 9.93
CA GLY A 495 20.33 13.15 10.10
C GLY A 495 20.06 12.11 11.19
N ALA A 496 21.10 11.42 11.70
CA ALA A 496 20.97 10.23 12.54
C ALA A 496 20.13 10.46 13.80
N LEU A 497 20.55 11.36 14.69
CA LEU A 497 19.80 11.73 15.91
C LEU A 497 18.31 12.04 15.61
N ALA A 498 18.04 12.89 14.63
CA ALA A 498 16.67 13.29 14.29
C ALA A 498 15.82 12.12 13.74
N LYS A 499 16.45 11.13 13.10
CA LYS A 499 15.80 9.89 12.66
C LYS A 499 15.59 8.93 13.83
N VAL A 500 16.63 8.62 14.58
CA VAL A 500 16.64 7.64 15.68
C VAL A 500 15.65 8.04 16.77
N SER A 501 15.60 9.30 17.20
CA SER A 501 14.59 9.78 18.17
C SER A 501 13.13 9.62 17.74
N ARG A 502 12.85 9.36 16.46
CA ARG A 502 11.49 9.11 15.95
C ARG A 502 11.18 7.62 15.76
N ILE A 503 12.18 6.79 15.46
CA ILE A 503 11.98 5.37 15.12
C ILE A 503 12.37 4.41 16.24
N TRP A 504 13.28 4.80 17.14
CA TRP A 504 13.78 3.92 18.20
C TRP A 504 12.81 3.90 19.38
N THR A 505 12.33 2.69 19.75
CA THR A 505 11.38 2.50 20.85
C THR A 505 12.05 2.42 22.23
N GLY A 506 13.35 2.11 22.28
CA GLY A 506 14.13 2.00 23.52
C GLY A 506 14.55 3.35 24.13
N PRO A 507 15.30 3.33 25.24
CA PRO A 507 15.70 4.53 25.99
C PRO A 507 16.45 5.58 25.14
N GLN A 508 15.88 6.77 25.01
CA GLN A 508 16.39 7.84 24.12
C GLN A 508 17.36 8.82 24.82
N SER A 509 18.18 8.33 25.77
CA SER A 509 19.09 9.15 26.57
C SER A 509 20.54 8.72 26.34
N MET A 510 21.35 9.62 25.76
CA MET A 510 22.76 9.37 25.44
C MET A 510 23.64 9.13 26.67
N GLU A 511 23.26 9.65 27.83
CA GLU A 511 24.00 9.46 29.08
C GLU A 511 23.74 8.10 29.74
N THR A 512 22.64 7.43 29.39
CA THR A 512 22.17 6.21 30.05
C THR A 512 22.03 5.00 29.13
N SER A 513 22.09 5.16 27.80
CA SER A 513 22.15 4.06 26.83
C SER A 513 23.31 4.28 25.85
N PRO A 514 24.37 3.45 25.89
CA PRO A 514 25.46 3.52 24.93
C PRO A 514 24.97 3.16 23.51
N LEU A 515 24.04 2.23 23.39
CA LEU A 515 23.40 1.85 22.13
C LEU A 515 22.69 3.04 21.46
N PHE A 516 21.92 3.83 22.21
CA PHE A 516 21.31 5.05 21.69
C PHE A 516 22.35 6.12 21.29
N ALA A 517 23.45 6.24 22.03
CA ALA A 517 24.53 7.15 21.68
C ALA A 517 25.23 6.75 20.36
N ALA A 518 25.50 5.45 20.14
CA ALA A 518 26.07 4.95 18.88
C ALA A 518 25.13 5.17 17.69
N LEU A 519 23.83 4.83 17.85
CA LEU A 519 22.77 5.08 16.88
C LEU A 519 22.65 6.57 16.50
N ALA A 520 22.62 7.46 17.50
CA ALA A 520 22.46 8.89 17.26
C ALA A 520 23.68 9.56 16.59
N ASN A 521 24.87 8.98 16.76
CA ASN A 521 26.12 9.46 16.12
C ASN A 521 26.38 8.82 14.75
N CYS A 522 25.59 7.81 14.33
CA CYS A 522 25.85 7.00 13.13
C CYS A 522 27.24 6.34 13.19
N ASP A 523 27.56 5.73 14.33
CA ASP A 523 28.88 5.21 14.66
C ASP A 523 29.14 3.85 13.96
N PRO A 524 30.14 3.73 13.04
CA PRO A 524 30.45 2.47 12.37
C PRO A 524 31.19 1.46 13.25
N ASP A 525 31.79 1.91 14.37
CA ASP A 525 32.52 1.07 15.32
C ASP A 525 31.66 0.68 16.55
N GLY A 526 30.40 1.15 16.59
CA GLY A 526 29.43 0.82 17.64
C GLY A 526 28.73 -0.54 17.45
N PRO A 527 27.81 -0.93 18.37
CA PRO A 527 27.06 -2.17 18.24
C PRO A 527 26.22 -2.21 16.95
N LEU A 528 26.12 -3.37 16.31
CA LEU A 528 25.43 -3.50 15.03
C LEU A 528 23.90 -3.35 15.21
N VAL A 529 23.31 -2.39 14.50
CA VAL A 529 21.86 -2.20 14.39
C VAL A 529 21.48 -1.87 12.95
N ILE A 530 20.57 -2.65 12.37
CA ILE A 530 20.02 -2.46 11.02
C ILE A 530 18.49 -2.41 11.10
N HIS A 531 17.86 -1.38 10.53
CA HIS A 531 16.41 -1.35 10.34
C HIS A 531 16.07 -1.80 8.92
N VAL A 532 15.41 -2.95 8.80
CA VAL A 532 14.88 -3.50 7.55
C VAL A 532 13.43 -3.03 7.40
N THR A 533 13.05 -2.57 6.21
CA THR A 533 11.70 -2.03 5.94
C THR A 533 11.04 -2.63 4.70
N LYS A 534 11.75 -3.50 3.97
CA LYS A 534 11.25 -4.15 2.75
C LYS A 534 12.01 -5.46 2.50
N LEU A 535 11.30 -6.44 1.95
CA LEU A 535 11.88 -7.65 1.38
C LEU A 535 11.75 -7.59 -0.15
N PHE A 536 12.81 -7.97 -0.87
CA PHE A 536 12.82 -8.08 -2.32
C PHE A 536 12.89 -9.56 -2.74
N PRO A 537 11.98 -10.06 -3.60
CA PRO A 537 12.12 -11.40 -4.16
C PRO A 537 13.33 -11.49 -5.11
N THR A 538 13.92 -12.68 -5.20
CA THR A 538 14.95 -12.99 -6.19
C THR A 538 14.36 -13.04 -7.62
N SER A 539 15.22 -13.02 -8.66
CA SER A 539 14.80 -12.99 -10.08
C SER A 539 13.93 -14.20 -10.48
N ASP A 540 14.14 -15.34 -9.82
CA ASP A 540 13.43 -16.62 -9.94
C ASP A 540 12.29 -16.80 -8.90
N ALA A 541 12.11 -15.83 -8.00
CA ALA A 541 11.17 -15.84 -6.86
C ALA A 541 11.31 -17.02 -5.87
N SER A 542 12.46 -17.72 -5.85
CA SER A 542 12.71 -18.81 -4.90
C SER A 542 12.89 -18.32 -3.46
N GLY A 543 13.51 -17.15 -3.27
CA GLY A 543 13.79 -16.57 -1.96
C GLY A 543 13.54 -15.06 -1.89
N MET A 544 13.75 -14.50 -0.70
CA MET A 544 13.69 -13.07 -0.41
C MET A 544 15.06 -12.54 0.01
N ARG A 545 15.26 -11.23 -0.10
CA ARG A 545 16.44 -10.52 0.43
C ARG A 545 15.99 -9.28 1.19
N ALA A 546 16.54 -9.07 2.38
CA ALA A 546 16.15 -7.99 3.25
C ALA A 546 16.83 -6.68 2.86
N PHE A 547 16.05 -5.62 2.62
CA PHE A 547 16.56 -4.28 2.32
C PHE A 547 16.32 -3.33 3.49
N GLY A 548 17.39 -2.67 3.92
CA GLY A 548 17.39 -1.85 5.11
C GLY A 548 18.54 -0.86 5.18
N ARG A 549 18.69 -0.24 6.35
CA ARG A 549 19.76 0.72 6.64
C ARG A 549 20.51 0.31 7.89
N VAL A 550 21.84 0.28 7.80
CA VAL A 550 22.71 0.18 8.98
C VAL A 550 22.63 1.53 9.72
N LEU A 551 22.19 1.51 10.97
CA LEU A 551 22.04 2.70 11.82
C LEU A 551 23.25 2.89 12.75
N SER A 552 23.85 1.78 13.19
CA SER A 552 25.03 1.69 14.06
C SER A 552 25.81 0.43 13.71
N GLY A 553 27.12 0.45 13.94
CA GLY A 553 28.06 -0.63 13.65
C GLY A 553 28.33 -0.83 12.15
N THR A 554 28.95 -1.96 11.85
CA THR A 554 29.31 -2.39 10.48
C THR A 554 28.93 -3.86 10.34
N VAL A 555 28.13 -4.19 9.32
CA VAL A 555 27.73 -5.59 9.04
C VAL A 555 28.69 -6.24 8.06
N HIS A 556 29.07 -7.49 8.32
CA HIS A 556 29.97 -8.31 7.52
C HIS A 556 29.28 -9.60 7.06
N VAL A 557 29.80 -10.21 5.98
CA VAL A 557 29.38 -11.57 5.59
C VAL A 557 29.90 -12.58 6.62
N GLY A 558 28.98 -13.38 7.17
CA GLY A 558 29.24 -14.36 8.24
C GLY A 558 28.77 -13.93 9.63
N ASP A 559 28.38 -12.67 9.83
CA ASP A 559 27.93 -12.16 11.12
C ASP A 559 26.74 -12.93 11.68
N GLN A 560 26.79 -13.24 12.98
CA GLN A 560 25.67 -13.78 13.74
C GLN A 560 24.81 -12.62 14.25
N VAL A 561 23.50 -12.67 14.00
CA VAL A 561 22.58 -11.58 14.32
C VAL A 561 21.29 -12.08 14.97
N ASN A 562 20.71 -11.25 15.84
CA ASN A 562 19.35 -11.41 16.34
C ASN A 562 18.42 -10.58 15.45
N VAL A 563 17.46 -11.22 14.78
CA VAL A 563 16.39 -10.57 14.02
C VAL A 563 15.18 -10.46 14.94
N LEU A 564 14.72 -9.23 15.16
CA LEU A 564 13.50 -8.91 15.91
C LEU A 564 12.42 -8.45 14.92
N GLY A 565 11.22 -9.02 14.99
CA GLY A 565 10.07 -8.57 14.20
C GLY A 565 9.40 -7.32 14.79
N GLU A 566 8.12 -7.10 14.43
CA GLU A 566 7.33 -5.94 14.88
C GLU A 566 6.56 -6.17 16.19
N GLY A 567 6.36 -7.45 16.57
CA GLY A 567 5.68 -7.86 17.80
C GLY A 567 6.62 -8.04 18.99
N TYR A 568 7.92 -8.19 18.76
CA TYR A 568 8.93 -8.43 19.81
C TYR A 568 8.89 -7.39 20.93
N THR A 569 8.90 -7.88 22.18
CA THR A 569 9.09 -7.06 23.38
C THR A 569 10.11 -7.70 24.32
N GLN A 570 10.46 -7.04 25.41
CA GLN A 570 11.37 -7.62 26.41
C GLN A 570 10.67 -8.66 27.31
N ASP A 571 9.33 -8.60 27.41
CA ASP A 571 8.50 -9.57 28.13
C ASP A 571 8.10 -10.77 27.25
N ASP A 572 8.06 -10.59 25.92
CA ASP A 572 7.68 -11.59 24.92
C ASP A 572 8.73 -11.69 23.80
N GLY A 573 9.49 -12.79 23.84
CA GLY A 573 10.57 -13.10 22.91
C GLY A 573 10.20 -14.08 21.79
N GLU A 574 8.92 -14.39 21.54
CA GLU A 574 8.54 -15.31 20.45
C GLU A 574 8.93 -14.76 19.06
N ASP A 575 8.89 -13.44 18.88
CA ASP A 575 9.25 -12.73 17.64
C ASP A 575 10.77 -12.38 17.55
N LEU A 576 11.62 -13.22 18.15
CA LEU A 576 13.10 -13.16 18.06
C LEU A 576 13.63 -14.40 17.36
N ALA A 577 14.42 -14.20 16.31
CA ALA A 577 15.15 -15.25 15.60
C ALA A 577 16.66 -15.00 15.59
N ARG A 578 17.46 -16.06 15.57
CA ARG A 578 18.90 -15.98 15.27
C ARG A 578 19.16 -16.33 13.81
N ALA A 579 19.99 -15.55 13.15
CA ALA A 579 20.32 -15.69 11.74
C ALA A 579 21.81 -15.45 11.47
N THR A 580 22.27 -15.85 10.29
CA THR A 580 23.64 -15.60 9.81
C THR A 580 23.55 -14.75 8.54
N VAL A 581 24.33 -13.68 8.45
CA VAL A 581 24.39 -12.84 7.25
C VAL A 581 25.15 -13.58 6.15
N LEU A 582 24.43 -14.19 5.20
CA LEU A 582 25.02 -14.97 4.09
C LEU A 582 25.53 -14.10 2.94
N GLY A 583 25.17 -12.82 2.91
CA GLY A 583 25.65 -11.87 1.91
C GLY A 583 25.20 -10.44 2.21
N VAL A 584 26.07 -9.48 1.88
CA VAL A 584 25.84 -8.03 1.96
C VAL A 584 26.05 -7.43 0.57
N GLY A 585 25.27 -6.43 0.18
CA GLY A 585 25.49 -5.74 -1.10
C GLY A 585 24.68 -4.48 -1.33
N ILE A 586 25.07 -3.73 -2.36
CA ILE A 586 24.35 -2.54 -2.86
C ILE A 586 23.38 -2.98 -3.95
N HIS A 587 22.08 -2.85 -3.70
CA HIS A 587 21.06 -3.16 -4.71
C HIS A 587 20.90 -1.97 -5.68
N ASN A 588 21.09 -2.22 -6.97
CA ASN A 588 20.95 -1.27 -8.06
C ASN A 588 19.80 -1.69 -9.00
N THR A 589 18.70 -2.17 -8.39
CA THR A 589 17.52 -2.75 -9.03
C THR A 589 17.81 -3.97 -9.91
N ARG A 590 18.45 -3.78 -11.08
CA ARG A 590 18.72 -4.87 -12.04
C ARG A 590 20.01 -5.64 -11.78
N PHE A 591 20.92 -5.08 -10.99
CA PHE A 591 22.12 -5.78 -10.52
C PHE A 591 22.33 -5.50 -9.03
N THR A 592 23.15 -6.33 -8.40
CA THR A 592 23.58 -6.13 -7.00
C THR A 592 25.09 -6.15 -6.98
N LEU A 593 25.72 -5.16 -6.36
CA LEU A 593 27.17 -5.15 -6.13
C LEU A 593 27.42 -5.82 -4.77
N PRO A 594 28.06 -7.01 -4.71
CA PRO A 594 28.40 -7.63 -3.44
C PRO A 594 29.43 -6.78 -2.69
N LEU A 595 29.35 -6.81 -1.35
CA LEU A 595 30.29 -6.18 -0.43
C LEU A 595 30.72 -7.21 0.61
N GLU A 596 31.98 -7.12 1.08
CA GLU A 596 32.45 -7.88 2.23
C GLU A 596 31.86 -7.33 3.54
N ALA A 597 31.70 -6.00 3.61
CA ALA A 597 31.17 -5.27 4.75
C ALA A 597 30.42 -3.98 4.36
N ALA A 598 29.53 -3.49 5.22
CA ALA A 598 28.83 -2.22 5.03
C ALA A 598 28.65 -1.43 6.36
N PRO A 599 29.16 -0.18 6.47
CA PRO A 599 29.15 0.60 7.71
C PRO A 599 27.86 1.41 7.92
N ALA A 600 27.68 1.90 9.15
CA ALA A 600 26.59 2.79 9.57
C ALA A 600 26.33 3.95 8.59
N GLY A 601 25.05 4.15 8.26
CA GLY A 601 24.57 5.14 7.29
C GLY A 601 24.27 4.56 5.89
N SER A 602 24.83 3.39 5.58
CA SER A 602 24.63 2.68 4.31
C SER A 602 23.22 2.08 4.18
N LEU A 603 22.65 2.10 2.96
CA LEU A 603 21.54 1.21 2.60
C LEU A 603 22.12 -0.11 2.07
N VAL A 604 21.56 -1.22 2.52
CA VAL A 604 22.11 -2.57 2.28
C VAL A 604 21.01 -3.55 1.88
N LEU A 605 21.38 -4.48 1.00
CA LEU A 605 20.64 -5.71 0.73
C LEU A 605 21.35 -6.87 1.44
N LEU A 606 20.60 -7.64 2.21
CA LEU A 606 21.07 -8.76 3.03
C LEU A 606 20.41 -10.07 2.58
N SER A 607 21.12 -11.18 2.74
CA SER A 607 20.60 -12.55 2.52
C SER A 607 20.83 -13.42 3.76
N GLY A 608 19.94 -14.36 4.05
CA GLY A 608 20.04 -15.29 5.18
C GLY A 608 19.40 -14.81 6.49
N VAL A 609 18.65 -13.70 6.46
CA VAL A 609 17.99 -13.07 7.64
C VAL A 609 16.46 -12.96 7.50
N GLU A 610 15.95 -13.16 6.29
CA GLU A 610 14.56 -12.95 5.87
C GLU A 610 13.54 -13.96 6.43
N ALA A 611 13.96 -15.14 6.89
CA ALA A 611 13.07 -16.29 7.11
C ALA A 611 11.90 -16.02 8.09
N ASN A 612 12.13 -15.20 9.11
CA ASN A 612 11.12 -14.82 10.12
C ASN A 612 10.68 -13.36 10.02
N MET A 613 11.08 -12.64 8.95
CA MET A 613 10.64 -11.26 8.73
C MET A 613 9.28 -11.26 8.03
N VAL A 614 8.30 -10.54 8.58
CA VAL A 614 6.96 -10.42 7.98
C VAL A 614 6.80 -9.12 7.18
N LYS A 615 7.30 -7.98 7.70
CA LYS A 615 7.16 -6.65 7.05
C LYS A 615 8.41 -5.78 7.24
N SER A 616 8.52 -5.08 8.37
CA SER A 616 9.77 -4.48 8.83
C SER A 616 10.39 -5.34 9.94
N ALA A 617 11.66 -5.10 10.24
CA ALA A 617 12.40 -5.80 11.28
C ALA A 617 13.55 -4.93 11.82
N THR A 618 14.07 -5.31 12.98
CA THR A 618 15.29 -4.75 13.58
C THR A 618 16.31 -5.87 13.74
N VAL A 619 17.42 -5.77 13.02
CA VAL A 619 18.52 -6.74 13.11
C VAL A 619 19.61 -6.17 14.02
N LEU A 620 19.92 -6.90 15.07
CA LEU A 620 20.93 -6.55 16.08
C LEU A 620 22.11 -7.52 16.01
N GLY A 621 23.31 -7.07 16.38
CA GLY A 621 24.44 -7.97 16.62
C GLY A 621 24.13 -9.04 17.68
N ALA A 622 24.75 -10.23 17.56
CA ALA A 622 24.61 -11.30 18.54
C ALA A 622 25.18 -10.95 19.94
N ASP A 623 26.05 -9.93 20.00
CA ASP A 623 26.66 -9.34 21.20
C ASP A 623 25.71 -8.45 22.01
N VAL A 624 24.60 -7.98 21.42
CA VAL A 624 23.65 -7.09 22.12
C VAL A 624 22.89 -7.85 23.22
N GLY A 625 23.08 -7.42 24.46
CA GLY A 625 22.47 -7.98 25.66
C GLY A 625 20.95 -7.78 25.73
N GLU A 626 20.25 -8.67 26.44
CA GLU A 626 18.78 -8.76 26.43
C GLU A 626 18.07 -7.50 26.95
N GLU A 627 18.63 -6.85 27.97
CA GLU A 627 18.12 -5.59 28.52
C GLU A 627 18.23 -4.40 27.54
N GLU A 628 19.06 -4.52 26.48
CA GLU A 628 19.24 -3.53 25.41
C GLU A 628 18.55 -3.89 24.09
N ARG A 629 17.84 -5.03 24.00
CA ARG A 629 17.08 -5.41 22.80
C ARG A 629 15.77 -4.64 22.72
N TYR A 630 15.71 -3.67 21.80
CA TYR A 630 14.51 -2.93 21.42
C TYR A 630 14.37 -2.88 19.89
N VAL A 631 13.14 -2.67 19.43
CA VAL A 631 12.82 -2.56 18.00
C VAL A 631 12.78 -1.11 17.51
N CYS A 632 13.00 -0.92 16.22
CA CYS A 632 12.46 0.24 15.51
C CYS A 632 10.94 0.07 15.36
N SER A 633 10.18 1.16 15.54
CA SER A 633 8.73 1.19 15.33
C SER A 633 8.35 0.72 13.92
N GLY A 634 7.22 0.01 13.76
CA GLY A 634 6.63 -0.34 12.45
C GLY A 634 6.35 0.87 11.54
N LEU A 635 5.92 0.62 10.30
CA LEU A 635 5.74 1.66 9.28
C LEU A 635 4.49 2.55 9.52
N ASP A 636 4.68 3.87 9.43
CA ASP A 636 3.57 4.85 9.44
C ASP A 636 3.00 4.95 8.01
N HIS A 637 1.92 4.22 7.74
CA HIS A 637 1.32 4.19 6.40
C HIS A 637 0.44 5.43 6.13
N MET A 638 0.44 5.91 4.88
CA MET A 638 -0.33 7.08 4.46
C MET A 638 -1.82 6.82 4.20
N THR A 639 -2.20 5.55 4.13
CA THR A 639 -3.52 5.04 3.72
C THR A 639 -3.76 3.71 4.42
N SER A 640 -4.95 3.12 4.26
CA SER A 640 -5.34 1.85 4.88
C SER A 640 -5.80 0.84 3.83
N SER A 641 -5.56 -0.44 4.10
CA SER A 641 -6.11 -1.54 3.28
C SER A 641 -7.59 -1.72 3.60
N VAL A 642 -8.45 -1.24 2.70
CA VAL A 642 -9.92 -1.22 2.84
C VAL A 642 -10.65 -2.15 1.88
N LEU A 643 -9.99 -2.57 0.79
CA LEU A 643 -10.55 -3.47 -0.21
C LEU A 643 -10.19 -4.92 0.15
N LYS A 644 -11.17 -5.81 0.15
CA LYS A 644 -11.11 -7.20 0.63
C LYS A 644 -11.49 -8.17 -0.49
N VAL A 645 -10.65 -9.17 -0.72
CA VAL A 645 -10.88 -10.27 -1.67
C VAL A 645 -10.60 -11.60 -0.97
N SER A 646 -11.45 -12.61 -1.16
CA SER A 646 -11.10 -13.99 -0.78
C SER A 646 -10.48 -14.74 -1.94
N VAL A 647 -9.55 -15.63 -1.61
CA VAL A 647 -8.75 -16.41 -2.55
C VAL A 647 -8.78 -17.89 -2.17
N GLU A 648 -8.97 -18.76 -3.16
CA GLU A 648 -8.95 -20.21 -2.98
C GLU A 648 -8.19 -20.87 -4.13
N PRO A 649 -7.45 -21.96 -3.91
CA PRO A 649 -6.89 -22.71 -5.02
C PRO A 649 -8.01 -23.37 -5.83
N LEU A 650 -7.84 -23.49 -7.15
CA LEU A 650 -8.80 -24.24 -7.98
C LEU A 650 -8.84 -25.72 -7.55
N ASN A 651 -7.68 -26.29 -7.25
CA ASN A 651 -7.49 -27.62 -6.68
C ASN A 651 -7.13 -27.52 -5.18
N PRO A 652 -7.99 -28.00 -4.24
CA PRO A 652 -7.71 -27.96 -2.80
C PRO A 652 -6.39 -28.63 -2.38
N ALA A 653 -5.89 -29.62 -3.11
CA ALA A 653 -4.62 -30.28 -2.81
C ALA A 653 -3.41 -29.32 -2.93
N GLU A 654 -3.54 -28.21 -3.66
CA GLU A 654 -2.49 -27.21 -3.83
C GLU A 654 -2.50 -26.08 -2.78
N LEU A 655 -3.39 -26.17 -1.78
CA LEU A 655 -3.49 -25.19 -0.69
C LEU A 655 -2.13 -24.85 -0.03
N PRO A 656 -1.21 -25.79 0.24
CA PRO A 656 0.11 -25.45 0.78
C PRO A 656 0.94 -24.51 -0.12
N LYS A 657 0.82 -24.63 -1.46
CA LYS A 657 1.47 -23.71 -2.41
C LYS A 657 0.86 -22.31 -2.33
N MET A 658 -0.47 -22.22 -2.20
CA MET A 658 -1.15 -20.94 -2.04
C MET A 658 -0.72 -20.23 -0.74
N LEU A 659 -0.61 -20.98 0.36
CA LEU A 659 -0.19 -20.45 1.66
C LEU A 659 1.25 -19.91 1.65
N ASP A 660 2.18 -20.61 0.99
CA ASP A 660 3.55 -20.09 0.77
C ASP A 660 3.55 -18.81 -0.09
N GLY A 661 2.78 -18.80 -1.19
CA GLY A 661 2.61 -17.60 -2.03
C GLY A 661 2.02 -16.41 -1.28
N LEU A 662 1.04 -16.65 -0.40
CA LEU A 662 0.43 -15.61 0.44
C LEU A 662 1.39 -15.06 1.50
N ARG A 663 2.27 -15.90 2.07
CA ARG A 663 3.36 -15.44 2.96
C ARG A 663 4.34 -14.53 2.20
N LYS A 664 4.80 -14.98 1.03
CA LYS A 664 5.72 -14.22 0.15
C LYS A 664 5.12 -12.88 -0.32
N ILE A 665 3.80 -12.81 -0.49
CA ILE A 665 3.07 -11.56 -0.77
C ILE A 665 3.06 -10.61 0.43
N ASN A 666 2.72 -11.11 1.62
CA ASN A 666 2.68 -10.33 2.86
C ASN A 666 4.07 -9.74 3.19
N GLN A 667 5.13 -10.48 2.82
CA GLN A 667 6.54 -10.05 2.84
C GLN A 667 6.91 -9.00 1.78
N THR A 668 6.37 -9.10 0.57
CA THR A 668 6.72 -8.24 -0.58
C THR A 668 6.02 -6.87 -0.53
N TYR A 669 4.77 -6.81 -0.06
CA TYR A 669 3.89 -5.64 -0.14
C TYR A 669 3.56 -5.10 1.26
N PRO A 670 4.20 -3.99 1.72
CA PRO A 670 4.15 -3.57 3.12
C PRO A 670 2.76 -3.36 3.74
N LEU A 671 1.75 -2.91 2.99
CA LEU A 671 0.40 -2.65 3.51
C LEU A 671 -0.64 -3.74 3.19
N ILE A 672 -0.27 -4.78 2.43
CA ILE A 672 -1.14 -5.97 2.28
C ILE A 672 -1.29 -6.67 3.64
N SER A 673 -2.42 -7.30 3.87
CA SER A 673 -2.61 -8.21 5.00
C SER A 673 -3.33 -9.47 4.52
N THR A 674 -2.73 -10.63 4.78
CA THR A 674 -3.34 -11.94 4.54
C THR A 674 -3.92 -12.49 5.84
N LYS A 675 -5.16 -12.97 5.80
CA LYS A 675 -5.89 -13.51 6.95
C LYS A 675 -6.61 -14.81 6.58
N VAL A 676 -7.05 -15.55 7.59
CA VAL A 676 -8.01 -16.65 7.46
C VAL A 676 -9.22 -16.27 8.30
N GLU A 677 -10.43 -16.40 7.78
CA GLU A 677 -11.68 -16.20 8.54
C GLU A 677 -12.18 -17.53 9.11
N GLU A 678 -13.12 -17.49 10.07
CA GLU A 678 -13.60 -18.71 10.76
C GLU A 678 -14.29 -19.71 9.80
N SER A 679 -14.77 -19.24 8.65
CA SER A 679 -15.29 -20.07 7.55
C SER A 679 -14.20 -20.83 6.78
N GLY A 680 -12.91 -20.58 7.04
CA GLY A 680 -11.78 -21.12 6.30
C GLY A 680 -11.39 -20.29 5.06
N GLU A 681 -12.15 -19.25 4.70
CA GLU A 681 -11.80 -18.36 3.58
C GLU A 681 -10.44 -17.67 3.84
N HIS A 682 -9.52 -17.79 2.88
CA HIS A 682 -8.28 -16.99 2.89
C HIS A 682 -8.56 -15.62 2.28
N VAL A 683 -8.23 -14.56 3.04
CA VAL A 683 -8.56 -13.18 2.69
C VAL A 683 -7.29 -12.38 2.43
N VAL A 684 -7.29 -11.61 1.34
CA VAL A 684 -6.29 -10.58 1.02
C VAL A 684 -6.93 -9.20 1.18
N LEU A 685 -6.34 -8.37 2.05
CA LEU A 685 -6.71 -6.96 2.24
C LEU A 685 -5.68 -6.07 1.52
N GLY A 686 -6.16 -5.08 0.78
CA GLY A 686 -5.33 -4.11 0.04
C GLY A 686 -5.96 -2.72 -0.09
N THR A 687 -5.20 -1.77 -0.62
CA THR A 687 -5.58 -0.35 -0.71
C THR A 687 -6.58 -0.02 -1.81
N GLY A 688 -6.67 -0.85 -2.86
CA GLY A 688 -7.58 -0.67 -3.99
C GLY A 688 -7.18 -1.52 -5.21
N GLU A 689 -8.03 -1.54 -6.24
CA GLU A 689 -7.99 -2.45 -7.41
C GLU A 689 -6.57 -2.73 -7.97
N VAL A 690 -5.85 -1.69 -8.41
CA VAL A 690 -4.54 -1.82 -9.09
C VAL A 690 -3.49 -2.54 -8.22
N MET A 691 -3.58 -2.43 -6.88
CA MET A 691 -2.70 -3.16 -5.97
C MET A 691 -3.14 -4.63 -5.86
N LEU A 692 -4.42 -4.91 -5.61
CA LEU A 692 -4.90 -6.28 -5.49
C LEU A 692 -4.71 -7.08 -6.78
N ASP A 693 -4.94 -6.48 -7.94
CA ASP A 693 -4.67 -7.08 -9.25
C ASP A 693 -3.17 -7.41 -9.44
N SER A 694 -2.27 -6.50 -9.05
CA SER A 694 -0.81 -6.76 -9.07
C SER A 694 -0.39 -7.86 -8.08
N VAL A 695 -1.02 -7.92 -6.92
CA VAL A 695 -0.78 -8.93 -5.88
C VAL A 695 -1.31 -10.30 -6.29
N LEU A 696 -2.49 -10.37 -6.91
CA LEU A 696 -3.09 -11.60 -7.43
C LEU A 696 -2.35 -12.12 -8.68
N HIS A 697 -1.79 -11.22 -9.49
CA HIS A 697 -0.82 -11.60 -10.52
C HIS A 697 0.39 -12.30 -9.90
N ASP A 698 1.04 -11.67 -8.91
CA ASP A 698 2.23 -12.23 -8.26
C ASP A 698 1.93 -13.56 -7.54
N LEU A 699 0.74 -13.73 -6.93
CA LEU A 699 0.28 -15.01 -6.38
C LEU A 699 0.25 -16.10 -7.44
N ARG A 700 -0.49 -15.86 -8.52
CA ARG A 700 -0.79 -16.84 -9.58
C ARG A 700 0.39 -17.13 -10.50
N LYS A 701 1.31 -16.18 -10.70
CA LYS A 701 2.36 -16.25 -11.75
C LYS A 701 3.79 -16.15 -11.25
N VAL A 702 4.04 -15.64 -10.05
CA VAL A 702 5.41 -15.43 -9.52
C VAL A 702 5.72 -16.37 -8.35
N PHE A 703 4.81 -16.49 -7.38
CA PHE A 703 5.10 -17.21 -6.13
C PHE A 703 4.53 -18.63 -6.06
N ALA A 704 3.24 -18.83 -6.33
CA ALA A 704 2.59 -20.13 -6.15
C ALA A 704 2.46 -20.94 -7.46
N GLU A 705 2.42 -20.27 -8.63
CA GLU A 705 2.24 -20.87 -9.97
C GLU A 705 0.97 -21.73 -10.16
N ILE A 706 -0.06 -21.50 -9.34
CA ILE A 706 -1.35 -22.20 -9.37
C ILE A 706 -2.49 -21.34 -9.91
N GLU A 707 -3.59 -22.00 -10.28
CA GLU A 707 -4.85 -21.31 -10.55
C GLU A 707 -5.61 -21.01 -9.25
N VAL A 708 -6.03 -19.75 -9.10
CA VAL A 708 -6.63 -19.21 -7.87
C VAL A 708 -7.99 -18.60 -8.21
N LYS A 709 -9.06 -19.19 -7.65
CA LYS A 709 -10.40 -18.61 -7.59
C LYS A 709 -10.35 -17.36 -6.73
N VAL A 710 -11.09 -16.34 -7.13
CA VAL A 710 -11.07 -15.01 -6.52
C VAL A 710 -12.52 -14.55 -6.36
N SER A 711 -12.90 -14.12 -5.16
CA SER A 711 -14.22 -13.52 -4.93
C SER A 711 -14.32 -12.14 -5.58
N ASP A 712 -15.55 -11.65 -5.77
CA ASP A 712 -15.78 -10.23 -5.99
C ASP A 712 -15.12 -9.40 -4.86
N PRO A 713 -14.55 -8.22 -5.19
CA PRO A 713 -13.93 -7.32 -4.22
C PRO A 713 -15.00 -6.64 -3.36
N VAL A 714 -15.01 -6.96 -2.07
CA VAL A 714 -15.85 -6.30 -1.06
C VAL A 714 -15.01 -5.32 -0.24
N VAL A 715 -15.60 -4.62 0.71
CA VAL A 715 -14.87 -3.74 1.63
C VAL A 715 -14.73 -4.37 3.01
N GLN A 716 -13.70 -3.98 3.75
CA GLN A 716 -13.77 -4.05 5.20
C GLN A 716 -14.68 -2.92 5.70
N PHE A 717 -15.66 -3.23 6.55
CA PHE A 717 -16.49 -2.22 7.22
C PHE A 717 -15.91 -1.86 8.59
N ARG A 718 -16.57 -0.96 9.33
CA ARG A 718 -16.38 -0.75 10.78
C ARG A 718 -17.72 -0.61 11.48
N GLU A 719 -17.77 -0.92 12.77
CA GLU A 719 -18.98 -0.83 13.59
C GLU A 719 -18.96 0.42 14.47
N THR A 720 -20.08 1.10 14.64
CA THR A 720 -20.16 2.35 15.42
C THR A 720 -21.51 2.52 16.13
N VAL A 721 -21.64 3.60 16.91
CA VAL A 721 -22.89 4.00 17.58
C VAL A 721 -23.23 5.43 17.19
N VAL A 722 -24.52 5.79 17.19
CA VAL A 722 -24.95 7.19 16.96
C VAL A 722 -25.56 7.85 18.20
N GLU A 723 -25.89 7.07 19.23
CA GLU A 723 -26.54 7.54 20.46
C GLU A 723 -25.88 6.87 21.68
N THR A 724 -26.16 7.38 22.88
CA THR A 724 -25.73 6.72 24.13
C THR A 724 -26.56 5.47 24.38
N SER A 725 -25.95 4.41 24.92
CA SER A 725 -26.65 3.17 25.29
C SER A 725 -27.85 3.45 26.22
N ALA A 726 -29.06 3.08 25.78
CA ALA A 726 -30.30 3.45 26.45
C ALA A 726 -30.44 2.89 27.88
N VAL A 727 -29.72 1.81 28.20
CA VAL A 727 -29.68 1.18 29.53
C VAL A 727 -28.23 0.89 29.91
N LYS A 728 -27.91 0.97 31.21
CA LYS A 728 -26.60 0.61 31.76
C LYS A 728 -26.39 -0.91 31.70
N CYS A 729 -25.68 -1.39 30.69
CA CYS A 729 -25.37 -2.81 30.53
C CYS A 729 -24.40 -3.30 31.59
N TYR A 730 -24.64 -4.52 32.09
CA TYR A 730 -23.71 -5.22 32.97
C TYR A 730 -23.45 -6.66 32.52
N ALA A 731 -22.29 -7.18 32.87
CA ALA A 731 -21.98 -8.61 32.78
C ALA A 731 -21.31 -9.11 34.08
N GLN A 732 -21.79 -10.24 34.59
CA GLN A 732 -21.18 -11.00 35.68
C GLN A 732 -20.13 -11.97 35.13
N THR A 733 -19.07 -12.25 35.89
CA THR A 733 -18.12 -13.33 35.58
C THR A 733 -18.78 -14.70 35.75
N ALA A 734 -18.24 -15.76 35.12
CA ALA A 734 -18.84 -17.10 35.16
C ALA A 734 -18.97 -17.65 36.60
N ASN A 735 -18.03 -17.31 37.48
CA ASN A 735 -18.09 -17.60 38.91
C ASN A 735 -19.04 -16.70 39.74
N LYS A 736 -19.79 -15.78 39.10
CA LYS A 736 -20.72 -14.78 39.68
C LYS A 736 -20.14 -13.86 40.77
N LYS A 737 -18.82 -13.77 40.90
CA LYS A 737 -18.15 -12.98 41.95
C LYS A 737 -17.70 -11.58 41.54
N ASN A 738 -17.69 -11.26 40.25
CA ASN A 738 -17.40 -9.91 39.76
C ASN A 738 -18.49 -9.48 38.79
N LYS A 739 -18.77 -8.18 38.74
CA LYS A 739 -19.76 -7.55 37.86
C LYS A 739 -19.18 -6.25 37.32
N LEU A 740 -19.16 -6.08 36.01
CA LEU A 740 -18.75 -4.85 35.34
C LEU A 740 -19.96 -4.20 34.69
N THR A 741 -20.11 -2.88 34.85
CA THR A 741 -21.20 -2.08 34.27
C THR A 741 -20.61 -1.00 33.36
N ILE A 742 -20.89 -1.07 32.06
CA ILE A 742 -20.34 -0.17 31.03
C ILE A 742 -21.47 0.41 30.17
N ILE A 743 -21.34 1.69 29.79
CA ILE A 743 -22.14 2.31 28.74
C ILE A 743 -21.28 2.64 27.51
N ALA A 744 -21.91 2.66 26.35
CA ALA A 744 -21.30 3.08 25.09
C ALA A 744 -21.86 4.45 24.67
N GLU A 745 -21.00 5.33 24.19
CA GLU A 745 -21.30 6.67 23.67
C GLU A 745 -20.58 6.89 22.33
N PRO A 746 -21.13 7.68 21.40
CA PRO A 746 -20.40 8.12 20.22
C PRO A 746 -19.25 9.06 20.62
N LEU A 747 -18.08 8.89 19.98
CA LEU A 747 -16.98 9.85 20.09
C LEU A 747 -17.25 11.11 19.28
N GLU A 748 -16.75 12.23 19.80
CA GLU A 748 -16.80 13.52 19.15
C GLU A 748 -15.91 13.53 17.88
N LYS A 749 -16.41 14.18 16.82
CA LYS A 749 -15.74 14.21 15.50
C LYS A 749 -14.34 14.79 15.60
N GLY A 750 -13.36 14.15 14.94
CA GLY A 750 -11.94 14.53 15.03
C GLY A 750 -11.13 13.72 16.03
N ILE A 751 -11.73 13.17 17.11
CA ILE A 751 -10.97 12.44 18.15
C ILE A 751 -10.32 11.19 17.57
N ALA A 752 -11.10 10.36 16.87
CA ALA A 752 -10.58 9.14 16.24
C ALA A 752 -9.48 9.43 15.22
N GLU A 753 -9.66 10.49 14.40
CA GLU A 753 -8.65 10.91 13.42
C GLU A 753 -7.37 11.43 14.06
N ASP A 754 -7.43 12.07 15.24
CA ASP A 754 -6.26 12.48 16.01
C ASP A 754 -5.49 11.28 16.60
N ILE A 755 -6.20 10.24 17.06
CA ILE A 755 -5.60 9.03 17.60
C ILE A 755 -4.91 8.24 16.48
N GLU A 756 -5.63 7.95 15.39
CA GLU A 756 -5.08 7.19 14.25
C GLU A 756 -3.95 7.92 13.52
N SER A 757 -3.98 9.25 13.48
CA SER A 757 -2.88 10.05 12.91
C SER A 757 -1.68 10.22 13.85
N GLY A 758 -1.68 9.57 15.03
CA GLY A 758 -0.59 9.56 16.00
C GLY A 758 -0.42 10.88 16.78
N ARG A 759 -1.30 11.87 16.57
CA ARG A 759 -1.30 13.15 17.32
C ARG A 759 -1.61 12.93 18.80
N VAL A 760 -2.34 11.86 19.11
CA VAL A 760 -2.71 11.45 20.46
C VAL A 760 -2.40 9.95 20.58
N HIS A 761 -1.63 9.55 21.59
CA HIS A 761 -1.31 8.13 21.84
C HIS A 761 -1.22 7.86 23.34
N ILE A 762 -1.57 6.64 23.78
CA ILE A 762 -1.74 6.31 25.20
C ILE A 762 -0.44 6.41 26.03
N ARG A 763 0.73 6.32 25.38
CA ARG A 763 2.06 6.50 26.00
C ARG A 763 2.41 7.96 26.33
N MET A 764 1.59 8.94 25.93
CA MET A 764 1.77 10.34 26.30
C MET A 764 1.61 10.55 27.82
N PRO A 765 2.37 11.46 28.46
CA PRO A 765 2.12 11.84 29.85
C PRO A 765 0.67 12.29 30.06
N PRO A 766 -0.09 11.76 31.04
CA PRO A 766 -1.53 12.06 31.20
C PRO A 766 -1.88 13.55 31.34
N LYS A 767 -0.92 14.39 31.76
CA LYS A 767 -1.06 15.85 31.81
C LYS A 767 -1.03 16.52 30.41
N GLN A 768 -0.29 15.95 29.45
CA GLN A 768 -0.30 16.40 28.06
C GLN A 768 -1.55 15.86 27.35
N LEU A 769 -1.86 14.57 27.54
CA LEU A 769 -3.07 13.93 27.03
C LEU A 769 -4.32 14.71 27.42
N GLY A 770 -4.53 14.94 28.73
CA GLY A 770 -5.68 15.68 29.23
C GLY A 770 -5.74 17.14 28.74
N LYS A 771 -4.59 17.77 28.49
CA LYS A 771 -4.54 19.13 27.93
C LYS A 771 -5.04 19.16 26.47
N HIS A 772 -4.69 18.16 25.65
CA HIS A 772 -5.17 18.07 24.26
C HIS A 772 -6.69 17.91 24.19
N PHE A 773 -7.24 16.99 24.99
CA PHE A 773 -8.69 16.80 25.08
C PHE A 773 -9.42 18.04 25.61
N GLN A 774 -8.85 18.73 26.60
CA GLN A 774 -9.41 19.97 27.14
C GLN A 774 -9.35 21.15 26.14
N GLU A 775 -8.23 21.36 25.44
CA GLU A 775 -8.06 22.53 24.54
C GLU A 775 -8.70 22.36 23.16
N LYS A 776 -8.95 21.12 22.70
CA LYS A 776 -9.50 20.86 21.35
C LYS A 776 -10.95 20.34 21.35
N TYR A 777 -11.38 19.67 22.42
CA TYR A 777 -12.69 19.00 22.48
C TYR A 777 -13.51 19.39 23.73
N ASP A 778 -13.10 20.42 24.46
CA ASP A 778 -13.75 20.93 25.68
C ASP A 778 -14.01 19.87 26.78
N TRP A 779 -13.24 18.77 26.79
CA TRP A 779 -13.37 17.72 27.80
C TRP A 779 -12.95 18.20 29.19
N ASP A 780 -13.67 17.73 30.22
CA ASP A 780 -13.30 17.97 31.61
C ASP A 780 -11.94 17.32 31.99
N LEU A 781 -11.26 17.95 32.92
CA LEU A 781 -9.93 17.56 33.41
C LEU A 781 -9.96 16.27 34.26
N LEU A 782 -11.12 15.84 34.78
CA LEU A 782 -11.26 14.53 35.42
C LEU A 782 -11.42 13.43 34.36
N ALA A 783 -12.41 13.58 33.46
CA ALA A 783 -12.70 12.62 32.39
C ALA A 783 -11.49 12.39 31.46
N SER A 784 -10.81 13.45 31.04
CA SER A 784 -9.62 13.37 30.18
C SER A 784 -8.38 12.78 30.88
N ARG A 785 -8.41 12.60 32.20
CA ARG A 785 -7.37 11.89 32.98
C ARG A 785 -7.75 10.46 33.34
N SER A 786 -9.00 10.05 33.15
CA SER A 786 -9.46 8.69 33.44
C SER A 786 -9.54 7.78 32.21
N ILE A 787 -9.06 8.26 31.06
CA ILE A 787 -8.73 7.43 29.89
C ILE A 787 -7.75 6.32 30.33
N TRP A 788 -8.11 5.07 30.04
CA TRP A 788 -7.32 3.88 30.38
C TRP A 788 -6.61 3.26 29.18
N ALA A 789 -7.28 3.23 28.03
CA ALA A 789 -6.78 2.58 26.82
C ALA A 789 -7.47 3.12 25.56
N PHE A 790 -6.77 2.98 24.44
CA PHE A 790 -7.37 2.99 23.11
C PHE A 790 -7.51 1.55 22.59
N GLY A 791 -8.42 1.32 21.63
CA GLY A 791 -8.73 -0.02 21.11
C GLY A 791 -9.21 0.03 19.65
N PRO A 792 -8.99 -1.02 18.83
CA PRO A 792 -8.50 -2.37 19.18
C PRO A 792 -6.99 -2.50 19.47
N GLU A 793 -6.22 -1.46 19.18
CA GLU A 793 -4.77 -1.37 19.34
C GLU A 793 -4.41 -0.08 20.11
N GLU A 794 -3.13 0.13 20.46
CA GLU A 794 -2.73 1.30 21.25
C GLU A 794 -3.00 2.68 20.59
N ASN A 795 -3.23 2.69 19.28
CA ASN A 795 -3.63 3.85 18.48
C ASN A 795 -5.00 3.64 17.80
N GLY A 796 -5.87 2.78 18.35
CA GLY A 796 -7.18 2.47 17.75
C GLY A 796 -8.25 3.56 18.00
N PRO A 797 -9.25 3.72 17.11
CA PRO A 797 -10.20 4.84 17.09
C PRO A 797 -11.35 4.76 18.15
N ASN A 798 -11.08 4.18 19.32
CA ASN A 798 -12.05 4.01 20.41
C ASN A 798 -11.40 4.30 21.77
N ILE A 799 -12.18 4.78 22.74
CA ILE A 799 -11.67 5.15 24.07
C ILE A 799 -12.35 4.30 25.16
N LEU A 800 -11.55 3.70 26.04
CA LEU A 800 -12.01 3.18 27.33
C LEU A 800 -11.65 4.17 28.45
N MET A 801 -12.63 4.54 29.27
CA MET A 801 -12.42 5.42 30.44
C MET A 801 -13.14 4.95 31.70
N ASP A 802 -12.55 5.24 32.85
CA ASP A 802 -13.12 5.04 34.18
C ASP A 802 -13.92 6.27 34.61
N ASP A 803 -15.21 6.08 34.87
CA ASP A 803 -16.15 7.13 35.29
C ASP A 803 -16.79 6.77 36.65
N THR A 804 -16.23 5.76 37.34
CA THR A 804 -16.74 5.27 38.63
C THR A 804 -16.40 6.25 39.77
N LEU A 805 -17.32 6.47 40.71
CA LEU A 805 -17.04 7.32 41.87
C LEU A 805 -16.27 6.55 42.96
N PRO A 806 -15.22 7.14 43.59
CA PRO A 806 -14.50 6.50 44.71
C PRO A 806 -15.33 6.23 45.97
N SER A 807 -16.57 6.75 46.03
CA SER A 807 -17.57 6.46 47.06
C SER A 807 -18.41 5.20 46.78
N GLU A 808 -18.39 4.72 45.54
CA GLU A 808 -19.22 3.61 45.06
C GLU A 808 -18.36 2.37 44.75
N VAL A 809 -17.17 2.57 44.18
CA VAL A 809 -16.24 1.50 43.79
C VAL A 809 -14.89 1.63 44.50
N ASP A 810 -14.38 0.54 45.07
CA ASP A 810 -12.98 0.49 45.55
C ASP A 810 -12.02 0.53 44.36
N LYS A 811 -11.51 1.74 44.09
CA LYS A 811 -10.51 2.00 43.06
C LYS A 811 -9.30 1.06 43.14
N LYS A 812 -8.87 0.59 44.32
CA LYS A 812 -7.72 -0.34 44.43
C LYS A 812 -8.06 -1.70 43.84
N LEU A 813 -9.24 -2.24 44.14
CA LEU A 813 -9.70 -3.52 43.58
C LEU A 813 -9.93 -3.39 42.07
N LEU A 814 -10.48 -2.25 41.61
CA LEU A 814 -10.67 -1.94 40.19
C LEU A 814 -9.33 -1.83 39.43
N TYR A 815 -8.34 -1.09 39.96
CA TYR A 815 -7.03 -0.95 39.31
C TYR A 815 -6.27 -2.28 39.22
N ASN A 816 -6.48 -3.22 40.14
CA ASN A 816 -5.88 -4.57 40.06
C ASN A 816 -6.38 -5.40 38.87
N VAL A 817 -7.58 -5.12 38.33
CA VAL A 817 -8.15 -5.83 37.16
C VAL A 817 -8.09 -5.01 35.87
N ARG A 818 -7.53 -3.79 35.91
CA ARG A 818 -7.45 -2.83 34.80
C ARG A 818 -6.95 -3.47 33.50
N GLU A 819 -5.88 -4.27 33.59
CA GLU A 819 -5.23 -4.84 32.40
C GLU A 819 -6.10 -5.91 31.73
N SER A 820 -6.79 -6.74 32.52
CA SER A 820 -7.76 -7.71 32.00
C SER A 820 -9.01 -7.04 31.42
N ILE A 821 -9.43 -5.88 31.95
CA ILE A 821 -10.49 -5.06 31.35
C ILE A 821 -9.99 -4.45 30.02
N ARG A 822 -8.78 -3.89 29.98
CA ARG A 822 -8.15 -3.38 28.75
C ARG A 822 -8.07 -4.45 27.67
N GLN A 823 -7.58 -5.65 27.99
CA GLN A 823 -7.48 -6.77 27.05
C GLN A 823 -8.87 -7.17 26.51
N GLY A 824 -9.88 -7.31 27.37
CA GLY A 824 -11.25 -7.62 26.94
C GLY A 824 -11.90 -6.52 26.09
N PHE A 825 -11.62 -5.24 26.37
CA PHE A 825 -12.06 -4.10 25.57
C PHE A 825 -11.34 -4.03 24.20
N GLN A 826 -10.03 -4.24 24.17
CA GLN A 826 -9.23 -4.24 22.93
C GLN A 826 -9.61 -5.44 22.03
N TRP A 827 -9.97 -6.58 22.62
CA TRP A 827 -10.56 -7.70 21.90
C TRP A 827 -11.97 -7.37 21.38
N ALA A 828 -12.86 -6.84 22.23
CA ALA A 828 -14.21 -6.46 21.82
C ALA A 828 -14.24 -5.42 20.68
N THR A 829 -13.31 -4.46 20.70
CA THR A 829 -13.18 -3.44 19.65
C THR A 829 -12.48 -3.93 18.38
N ARG A 830 -11.89 -5.14 18.40
CA ARG A 830 -11.24 -5.77 17.24
C ARG A 830 -12.22 -6.56 16.39
N GLU A 831 -13.17 -7.23 17.06
CA GLU A 831 -14.22 -8.00 16.42
C GLU A 831 -15.51 -7.18 16.31
N GLY A 832 -16.08 -6.60 17.37
CA GLY A 832 -17.43 -6.00 17.30
C GLY A 832 -18.56 -7.05 17.34
N PRO A 833 -19.83 -6.67 17.61
CA PRO A 833 -20.95 -7.62 17.67
C PRO A 833 -21.88 -7.69 16.42
N LEU A 834 -21.80 -6.76 15.45
CA LEU A 834 -22.71 -6.77 14.29
C LEU A 834 -22.27 -7.79 13.23
N CYS A 835 -21.01 -7.82 12.83
CA CYS A 835 -20.52 -8.67 11.74
C CYS A 835 -19.02 -9.02 11.86
N ASP A 836 -18.50 -9.03 13.09
CA ASP A 836 -17.09 -9.20 13.44
C ASP A 836 -16.16 -8.27 12.63
N GLU A 837 -16.56 -7.01 12.43
CA GLU A 837 -15.69 -5.94 11.91
C GLU A 837 -15.32 -4.88 12.99
N PRO A 838 -14.08 -4.37 13.02
CA PRO A 838 -13.60 -3.57 14.14
C PRO A 838 -14.47 -2.35 14.45
N ILE A 839 -14.66 -2.09 15.75
CA ILE A 839 -15.40 -0.94 16.25
C ILE A 839 -14.63 0.35 15.92
N ARG A 840 -15.34 1.45 15.64
CA ARG A 840 -14.81 2.79 15.37
C ARG A 840 -15.69 3.87 16.02
N ASN A 841 -15.07 4.96 16.49
CA ASN A 841 -15.73 6.14 17.02
C ASN A 841 -16.60 5.85 18.27
N VAL A 842 -16.25 4.85 19.10
CA VAL A 842 -17.00 4.52 20.32
C VAL A 842 -16.20 4.80 21.59
N LYS A 843 -16.88 5.37 22.58
CA LYS A 843 -16.40 5.72 23.92
C LYS A 843 -17.10 4.84 24.94
N PHE A 844 -16.34 4.01 25.64
CA PHE A 844 -16.84 3.10 26.67
C PHE A 844 -16.52 3.66 28.06
N ARG A 845 -17.56 3.91 28.87
CA ARG A 845 -17.44 4.44 30.24
C ARG A 845 -17.77 3.35 31.24
N ILE A 846 -16.83 3.02 32.12
CA ILE A 846 -17.07 2.13 33.26
C ILE A 846 -17.81 2.94 34.34
N LEU A 847 -19.04 2.54 34.69
CA LEU A 847 -19.90 3.25 35.64
C LEU A 847 -19.99 2.58 37.02
N ASP A 848 -19.90 1.25 37.08
CA ASP A 848 -19.81 0.45 38.31
C ASP A 848 -18.94 -0.78 38.05
N ALA A 849 -18.21 -1.22 39.07
CA ALA A 849 -17.36 -2.40 39.01
C ALA A 849 -17.26 -3.07 40.38
N GLN A 850 -17.99 -4.18 40.55
CA GLN A 850 -17.95 -5.00 41.74
C GLN A 850 -16.89 -6.08 41.51
N VAL A 851 -15.81 -6.07 42.28
CA VAL A 851 -14.63 -6.92 42.06
C VAL A 851 -14.35 -7.72 43.32
N ALA A 852 -14.12 -9.04 43.17
CA ALA A 852 -13.84 -9.93 44.28
C ALA A 852 -12.56 -9.51 45.03
N PRO A 853 -12.51 -9.61 46.38
CA PRO A 853 -11.30 -9.29 47.13
C PRO A 853 -10.20 -10.33 46.91
N ASP A 854 -10.58 -11.60 46.69
CA ASP A 854 -9.65 -12.71 46.48
C ASP A 854 -9.08 -12.73 45.04
N PRO A 855 -7.75 -12.83 44.84
CA PRO A 855 -7.15 -12.79 43.50
C PRO A 855 -7.61 -13.89 42.55
N ILE A 856 -7.88 -15.09 43.07
CA ILE A 856 -8.24 -16.28 42.28
C ILE A 856 -9.55 -16.04 41.53
N SER A 857 -10.55 -15.45 42.18
CA SER A 857 -11.86 -15.20 41.58
C SER A 857 -11.89 -14.07 40.55
N ARG A 858 -10.79 -13.33 40.38
CA ARG A 858 -10.66 -12.20 39.43
C ARG A 858 -9.52 -12.37 38.42
N GLY A 859 -9.04 -13.60 38.22
CA GLY A 859 -8.04 -13.91 37.19
C GLY A 859 -8.50 -13.55 35.77
N GLY A 860 -7.55 -13.35 34.86
CA GLY A 860 -7.80 -12.82 33.51
C GLY A 860 -8.89 -13.58 32.74
N GLY A 861 -8.87 -14.93 32.76
CA GLY A 861 -9.88 -15.76 32.09
C GLY A 861 -11.32 -15.61 32.61
N GLN A 862 -11.54 -14.96 33.76
CA GLN A 862 -12.87 -14.55 34.21
C GLN A 862 -13.22 -13.13 33.74
N ILE A 863 -12.29 -12.17 33.93
CA ILE A 863 -12.53 -10.74 33.67
C ILE A 863 -12.56 -10.42 32.17
N ILE A 864 -11.68 -11.01 31.35
CA ILE A 864 -11.55 -10.72 29.92
C ILE A 864 -12.87 -11.03 29.16
N PRO A 865 -13.49 -12.22 29.29
CA PRO A 865 -14.74 -12.52 28.57
C PRO A 865 -15.95 -11.72 29.09
N ALA A 866 -15.99 -11.40 30.39
CA ALA A 866 -17.03 -10.53 30.95
C ALA A 866 -16.91 -9.08 30.42
N SER A 867 -15.67 -8.58 30.32
CA SER A 867 -15.37 -7.27 29.73
C SER A 867 -15.76 -7.21 28.25
N ARG A 868 -15.51 -8.30 27.48
CA ARG A 868 -15.96 -8.41 26.09
C ARG A 868 -17.49 -8.39 25.97
N ARG A 869 -18.22 -9.21 26.76
CA ARG A 869 -19.69 -9.26 26.74
C ARG A 869 -20.36 -7.94 27.12
N VAL A 870 -19.83 -7.19 28.10
CA VAL A 870 -20.42 -5.90 28.48
C VAL A 870 -20.16 -4.80 27.43
N CYS A 871 -19.02 -4.83 26.73
CA CYS A 871 -18.78 -3.95 25.57
C CYS A 871 -19.76 -4.24 24.42
N TYR A 872 -20.04 -5.51 24.12
CA TYR A 872 -21.00 -5.90 23.09
C TYR A 872 -22.44 -5.52 23.43
N SER A 873 -22.92 -5.86 24.64
CA SER A 873 -24.28 -5.51 25.05
C SER A 873 -24.49 -3.99 25.19
N SER A 874 -23.47 -3.22 25.61
CA SER A 874 -23.58 -1.74 25.63
C SER A 874 -23.59 -1.14 24.22
N LEU A 875 -22.80 -1.64 23.27
CA LEU A 875 -22.86 -1.18 21.88
C LEU A 875 -24.20 -1.51 21.21
N LEU A 876 -24.73 -2.72 21.42
CA LEU A 876 -26.00 -3.13 20.83
C LEU A 876 -27.23 -2.36 21.36
N LEU A 877 -27.16 -1.79 22.57
CA LEU A 877 -28.20 -0.89 23.11
C LEU A 877 -27.94 0.61 22.82
N ALA A 878 -26.92 0.95 22.03
CA ALA A 878 -26.50 2.32 21.69
C ALA A 878 -26.84 2.72 20.24
N THR A 879 -27.94 2.20 19.70
CA THR A 879 -28.38 2.43 18.31
C THR A 879 -27.23 2.16 17.31
N PRO A 880 -26.76 0.90 17.19
CA PRO A 880 -25.55 0.57 16.47
C PRO A 880 -25.70 0.75 14.96
N ARG A 881 -24.61 1.12 14.29
CA ARG A 881 -24.55 1.42 12.85
C ARG A 881 -23.30 0.83 12.20
N LEU A 882 -23.41 0.51 10.92
CA LEU A 882 -22.27 0.12 10.09
C LEU A 882 -21.62 1.38 9.47
N MET A 883 -20.31 1.37 9.30
CA MET A 883 -19.56 2.37 8.55
C MET A 883 -18.89 1.74 7.33
N GLU A 884 -19.07 2.36 6.16
CA GLU A 884 -18.36 2.04 4.93
C GLU A 884 -17.13 2.94 4.75
N PRO A 885 -16.04 2.44 4.14
CA PRO A 885 -14.92 3.28 3.76
C PRO A 885 -15.28 4.10 2.51
N VAL A 886 -14.75 5.32 2.44
CA VAL A 886 -14.98 6.27 1.35
C VAL A 886 -13.64 6.66 0.74
N TYR A 887 -13.52 6.54 -0.59
CA TYR A 887 -12.42 7.15 -1.33
C TYR A 887 -12.70 8.63 -1.55
N PHE A 888 -11.67 9.46 -1.35
CA PHE A 888 -11.54 10.72 -2.06
C PHE A 888 -11.05 10.42 -3.49
N VAL A 889 -11.75 10.97 -4.47
CA VAL A 889 -11.50 10.79 -5.90
C VAL A 889 -11.17 12.13 -6.53
N GLU A 890 -9.99 12.25 -7.14
CA GLU A 890 -9.59 13.40 -7.93
C GLU A 890 -9.54 13.01 -9.42
N VAL A 891 -10.41 13.60 -10.23
CA VAL A 891 -10.50 13.36 -11.67
C VAL A 891 -9.93 14.56 -12.42
N GLN A 892 -8.94 14.34 -13.28
CA GLN A 892 -8.50 15.31 -14.28
C GLN A 892 -9.15 14.98 -15.62
N THR A 893 -9.76 15.97 -16.27
CA THR A 893 -10.47 15.78 -17.55
C THR A 893 -10.58 17.10 -18.35
N PRO A 894 -10.69 17.08 -19.68
CA PRO A 894 -11.08 18.26 -20.45
C PRO A 894 -12.49 18.75 -20.08
N PRO A 895 -12.77 20.07 -20.08
CA PRO A 895 -14.09 20.63 -19.79
C PRO A 895 -15.26 19.99 -20.56
N THR A 896 -15.01 19.51 -21.79
CA THR A 896 -15.99 18.82 -22.64
C THR A 896 -16.45 17.47 -22.12
N ALA A 897 -15.69 16.83 -21.23
CA ALA A 897 -15.97 15.51 -20.69
C ALA A 897 -16.43 15.53 -19.21
N VAL A 898 -16.48 16.71 -18.56
CA VAL A 898 -16.91 16.88 -17.16
C VAL A 898 -18.30 16.29 -16.91
N ASP A 899 -19.27 16.57 -17.79
CA ASP A 899 -20.63 16.02 -17.72
C ASP A 899 -20.68 14.47 -17.66
N ALA A 900 -19.71 13.78 -18.27
CA ALA A 900 -19.62 12.33 -18.19
C ALA A 900 -19.11 11.88 -16.81
N VAL A 901 -18.15 12.59 -16.21
CA VAL A 901 -17.67 12.34 -14.84
C VAL A 901 -18.81 12.41 -13.83
N TYR A 902 -19.62 13.47 -13.89
CA TYR A 902 -20.81 13.62 -13.03
C TYR A 902 -21.82 12.47 -13.24
N LYS A 903 -22.04 12.01 -14.48
CA LYS A 903 -22.93 10.88 -14.79
C LYS A 903 -22.42 9.54 -14.23
N VAL A 904 -21.10 9.30 -14.20
CA VAL A 904 -20.53 8.08 -13.60
C VAL A 904 -20.63 8.13 -12.07
N LEU A 905 -20.23 9.26 -11.46
CA LEU A 905 -20.30 9.45 -10.00
C LEU A 905 -21.74 9.30 -9.48
N ALA A 906 -22.72 9.96 -10.11
CA ALA A 906 -24.12 9.90 -9.70
C ALA A 906 -24.73 8.48 -9.72
N ARG A 907 -24.25 7.59 -10.61
CA ARG A 907 -24.67 6.17 -10.65
C ARG A 907 -24.10 5.34 -9.50
N ARG A 908 -23.00 5.77 -8.89
CA ARG A 908 -22.20 5.02 -7.90
C ARG A 908 -22.18 5.71 -6.52
N ARG A 909 -23.29 6.40 -6.16
CA ARG A 909 -23.46 7.21 -4.93
C ARG A 909 -22.38 8.30 -4.71
N GLY A 910 -21.63 8.69 -5.74
CA GLY A 910 -20.54 9.65 -5.65
C GLY A 910 -21.01 11.10 -5.47
N HIS A 911 -20.44 11.81 -4.50
CA HIS A 911 -20.74 13.21 -4.19
C HIS A 911 -19.60 14.13 -4.65
N VAL A 912 -19.85 14.98 -5.66
CA VAL A 912 -18.87 16.00 -6.08
C VAL A 912 -18.76 17.11 -5.03
N VAL A 913 -17.55 17.33 -4.52
CA VAL A 913 -17.19 18.35 -3.52
C VAL A 913 -16.77 19.65 -4.19
N GLN A 914 -16.02 19.56 -5.29
CA GLN A 914 -15.47 20.73 -5.97
C GLN A 914 -15.20 20.44 -7.45
N ASP A 915 -15.35 21.47 -8.29
CA ASP A 915 -14.91 21.48 -9.68
C ASP A 915 -14.06 22.75 -9.88
N ILE A 916 -12.87 22.61 -10.49
CA ILE A 916 -11.90 23.70 -10.64
C ILE A 916 -11.24 23.64 -12.02
N PRO A 917 -11.28 24.70 -12.85
CA PRO A 917 -10.43 24.80 -14.03
C PRO A 917 -8.96 24.94 -13.60
N GLN A 918 -8.07 24.13 -14.15
CA GLN A 918 -6.68 24.05 -13.72
C GLN A 918 -5.86 25.24 -14.26
N ALA A 919 -5.31 26.06 -13.36
CA ALA A 919 -4.61 27.29 -13.72
C ALA A 919 -3.43 27.03 -14.69
N GLY A 920 -3.50 27.61 -15.89
CA GLY A 920 -2.50 27.46 -16.95
C GLY A 920 -2.47 26.08 -17.61
N SER A 921 -3.61 25.39 -17.69
CA SER A 921 -3.81 24.09 -18.32
C SER A 921 -5.22 24.04 -18.94
N PRO A 922 -5.44 23.27 -20.02
CA PRO A 922 -6.78 23.09 -20.61
C PRO A 922 -7.66 22.10 -19.84
N LEU A 923 -7.17 21.52 -18.74
CA LEU A 923 -7.88 20.52 -17.93
C LEU A 923 -8.72 21.19 -16.82
N SER A 924 -9.77 20.49 -16.39
CA SER A 924 -10.49 20.76 -15.13
C SER A 924 -10.24 19.61 -14.16
N THR A 925 -10.34 19.89 -12.86
CA THR A 925 -10.14 18.94 -11.77
C THR A 925 -11.41 18.82 -10.94
N VAL A 926 -12.10 17.69 -11.08
CA VAL A 926 -13.31 17.35 -10.32
C VAL A 926 -12.89 16.54 -9.09
N LYS A 927 -13.30 16.99 -7.91
CA LYS A 927 -13.01 16.37 -6.61
C LYS A 927 -14.30 15.83 -6.01
N ALA A 928 -14.32 14.55 -5.67
CA ALA A 928 -15.52 13.86 -5.20
C ALA A 928 -15.22 12.87 -4.07
N TYR A 929 -16.26 12.50 -3.34
CA TYR A 929 -16.27 11.35 -2.44
C TYR A 929 -17.04 10.19 -3.07
N LEU A 930 -16.53 8.97 -2.93
CA LEU A 930 -17.09 7.76 -3.54
C LEU A 930 -17.00 6.59 -2.53
N PRO A 931 -18.11 5.94 -2.13
CA PRO A 931 -18.06 4.76 -1.29
C PRO A 931 -17.26 3.64 -1.97
N VAL A 932 -16.33 3.00 -1.26
CA VAL A 932 -15.38 2.05 -1.88
C VAL A 932 -16.09 0.84 -2.50
N MET A 933 -17.22 0.40 -1.93
CA MET A 933 -18.05 -0.68 -2.46
C MET A 933 -18.58 -0.37 -3.88
N ASP A 934 -18.89 0.91 -4.15
CA ASP A 934 -19.35 1.40 -5.45
C ASP A 934 -18.20 1.94 -6.33
N ALA A 935 -16.96 1.93 -5.83
CA ALA A 935 -15.79 2.32 -6.58
C ALA A 935 -15.26 1.22 -7.51
N ASN A 936 -15.63 -0.04 -7.27
CA ASN A 936 -15.23 -1.21 -8.05
C ASN A 936 -15.50 -1.02 -9.56
N GLY A 937 -14.44 -0.86 -10.36
CA GLY A 937 -14.50 -0.63 -11.82
C GLY A 937 -14.82 0.81 -12.24
N PHE A 938 -14.88 1.76 -11.30
CA PHE A 938 -15.17 3.18 -11.57
C PHE A 938 -14.20 3.80 -12.58
N GLU A 939 -12.90 3.49 -12.48
CA GLU A 939 -11.90 4.01 -13.41
C GLU A 939 -12.14 3.50 -14.85
N THR A 940 -12.55 2.24 -15.00
CA THR A 940 -12.86 1.62 -16.29
C THR A 940 -14.09 2.26 -16.93
N ASP A 941 -15.19 2.41 -16.17
CA ASP A 941 -16.40 3.12 -16.63
C ASP A 941 -16.08 4.56 -17.06
N LEU A 942 -15.31 5.27 -16.23
CA LEU A 942 -14.93 6.67 -16.45
C LEU A 942 -14.08 6.83 -17.70
N ARG A 943 -13.06 5.97 -17.89
CA ARG A 943 -12.23 5.96 -19.10
C ARG A 943 -13.05 5.59 -20.34
N ALA A 944 -13.93 4.59 -20.26
CA ALA A 944 -14.77 4.17 -21.38
C ALA A 944 -15.71 5.30 -21.84
N LEU A 945 -16.46 5.91 -20.91
CA LEU A 945 -17.42 6.98 -21.20
C LEU A 945 -16.78 8.32 -21.59
N THR A 946 -15.48 8.50 -21.36
CA THR A 946 -14.71 9.68 -21.78
C THR A 946 -13.70 9.41 -22.88
N GLN A 947 -13.74 8.23 -23.52
CA GLN A 947 -12.78 7.82 -24.57
C GLN A 947 -11.30 7.94 -24.13
N GLY A 948 -11.03 7.68 -22.84
CA GLY A 948 -9.72 7.79 -22.22
C GLY A 948 -9.28 9.22 -21.85
N GLN A 949 -10.13 10.24 -22.06
CA GLN A 949 -9.79 11.64 -21.77
C GLN A 949 -9.83 12.00 -20.28
N ALA A 950 -10.64 11.31 -19.47
CA ALA A 950 -10.61 11.46 -18.02
C ALA A 950 -9.66 10.44 -17.37
N PHE A 951 -8.85 10.92 -16.44
CA PHE A 951 -8.01 10.11 -15.57
C PHE A 951 -8.36 10.39 -14.10
N CYS A 952 -8.42 9.36 -13.26
CA CYS A 952 -8.77 9.50 -11.85
C CYS A 952 -7.73 8.91 -10.89
N VAL A 953 -7.57 9.57 -9.74
CA VAL A 953 -6.78 9.12 -8.60
C VAL A 953 -7.74 8.83 -7.46
N GLN A 954 -7.72 7.61 -6.93
CA GLN A 954 -8.56 7.17 -5.81
C GLN A 954 -7.68 6.98 -4.56
N ILE A 955 -8.08 7.55 -3.41
CA ILE A 955 -7.34 7.47 -2.14
C ILE A 955 -8.33 7.27 -1.00
N PHE A 956 -8.06 6.37 -0.05
CA PHE A 956 -8.88 6.27 1.16
C PHE A 956 -8.77 7.55 2.00
N ASP A 957 -9.91 8.10 2.41
CA ASP A 957 -10.00 9.40 3.09
C ASP A 957 -10.66 9.28 4.48
N HIS A 958 -11.87 8.71 4.55
CA HIS A 958 -12.59 8.56 5.81
C HIS A 958 -13.61 7.40 5.82
N TRP A 959 -14.18 7.15 7.00
CA TRP A 959 -15.28 6.22 7.22
C TRP A 959 -16.60 6.99 7.34
N GLN A 960 -17.62 6.58 6.59
CA GLN A 960 -18.97 7.18 6.63
C GLN A 960 -19.99 6.17 7.14
N VAL A 961 -20.98 6.62 7.92
CA VAL A 961 -22.10 5.76 8.34
C VAL A 961 -22.93 5.34 7.12
N VAL A 962 -23.16 4.03 6.97
CA VAL A 962 -24.00 3.45 5.90
C VAL A 962 -25.46 3.85 6.15
N PRO A 963 -26.21 4.32 5.14
CA PRO A 963 -27.62 4.61 5.30
C PRO A 963 -28.46 3.36 5.67
N GLY A 964 -29.46 3.56 6.52
CA GLY A 964 -30.32 2.50 7.06
C GLY A 964 -30.00 2.10 8.50
N ASP A 965 -30.64 1.02 8.95
CA ASP A 965 -30.42 0.40 10.26
C ASP A 965 -30.02 -1.08 10.09
N PRO A 966 -28.87 -1.53 10.64
CA PRO A 966 -28.43 -2.93 10.51
C PRO A 966 -29.27 -3.93 11.30
N LEU A 967 -30.13 -3.49 12.21
CA LEU A 967 -30.99 -4.33 13.05
C LEU A 967 -32.46 -4.41 12.56
N ASP A 968 -32.86 -3.58 11.59
CA ASP A 968 -34.24 -3.56 11.11
C ASP A 968 -34.62 -4.87 10.38
N LYS A 969 -35.66 -5.54 10.89
CA LYS A 969 -36.22 -6.79 10.36
C LYS A 969 -37.38 -6.55 9.39
N GLY A 970 -37.90 -5.33 9.28
CA GLY A 970 -38.94 -4.94 8.34
C GLY A 970 -38.44 -4.74 6.91
N VAL A 971 -37.13 -4.54 6.71
CA VAL A 971 -36.51 -4.44 5.38
C VAL A 971 -36.51 -5.81 4.69
N VAL A 972 -37.40 -5.98 3.71
CA VAL A 972 -37.40 -7.15 2.83
C VAL A 972 -36.26 -7.01 1.80
N LEU A 973 -35.23 -7.83 1.96
CA LEU A 973 -34.11 -7.94 1.02
C LEU A 973 -34.31 -9.10 0.05
N ARG A 974 -33.97 -8.89 -1.21
CA ARG A 974 -34.05 -9.92 -2.26
C ARG A 974 -32.64 -10.37 -2.68
N PRO A 975 -32.42 -11.67 -2.95
CA PRO A 975 -31.16 -12.12 -3.55
C PRO A 975 -30.89 -11.43 -4.90
N LEU A 976 -29.63 -11.09 -5.16
CA LEU A 976 -29.11 -10.52 -6.41
C LEU A 976 -29.65 -9.14 -6.85
N GLU A 977 -30.72 -8.61 -6.26
CA GLU A 977 -31.13 -7.21 -6.45
C GLU A 977 -30.31 -6.26 -5.55
N PRO A 978 -29.88 -5.07 -6.03
CA PRO A 978 -29.28 -4.04 -5.20
C PRO A 978 -30.27 -3.51 -4.15
N ALA A 979 -29.86 -3.45 -2.88
CA ALA A 979 -30.73 -2.94 -1.82
C ALA A 979 -30.99 -1.42 -1.98
N PRO A 980 -32.21 -0.93 -1.67
CA PRO A 980 -32.49 0.51 -1.65
C PRO A 980 -31.67 1.19 -0.52
N PRO A 981 -31.41 2.51 -0.58
CA PRO A 981 -30.50 3.18 0.36
C PRO A 981 -30.76 2.90 1.84
N LEU A 982 -32.03 2.88 2.29
CA LEU A 982 -32.38 2.60 3.68
C LEU A 982 -32.22 1.13 4.10
N GLY A 983 -32.03 0.22 3.14
CA GLY A 983 -31.75 -1.20 3.38
C GLY A 983 -30.28 -1.59 3.30
N LEU A 984 -29.39 -0.69 2.86
CA LEU A 984 -27.96 -1.01 2.63
C LEU A 984 -27.27 -1.51 3.90
N ALA A 985 -27.46 -0.83 5.04
CA ALA A 985 -26.87 -1.27 6.31
C ALA A 985 -27.29 -2.70 6.72
N ARG A 986 -28.54 -3.08 6.47
CA ARG A 986 -29.07 -4.42 6.77
C ARG A 986 -28.52 -5.48 5.81
N ASP A 987 -28.45 -5.14 4.53
CA ASP A 987 -27.94 -6.00 3.46
C ASP A 987 -26.44 -6.30 3.63
N PHE A 988 -25.63 -5.28 3.87
CA PHE A 988 -24.19 -5.43 4.10
C PHE A 988 -23.91 -6.27 5.35
N VAL A 989 -24.58 -6.01 6.48
CA VAL A 989 -24.39 -6.81 7.71
C VAL A 989 -24.76 -8.27 7.50
N LEU A 990 -25.89 -8.58 6.86
CA LEU A 990 -26.29 -9.98 6.60
C LEU A 990 -25.32 -10.68 5.62
N LYS A 991 -24.87 -10.00 4.56
CA LYS A 991 -23.90 -10.55 3.60
C LYS A 991 -22.54 -10.84 4.25
N VAL A 992 -22.03 -9.95 5.10
CA VAL A 992 -20.76 -10.16 5.82
C VAL A 992 -20.90 -11.27 6.87
N ARG A 993 -21.99 -11.31 7.65
CA ARG A 993 -22.24 -12.37 8.63
C ARG A 993 -22.25 -13.76 7.99
N ARG A 994 -23.02 -13.93 6.91
CA ARG A 994 -23.10 -15.22 6.18
C ARG A 994 -21.75 -15.68 5.64
N ARG A 995 -20.91 -14.77 5.11
CA ARG A 995 -19.56 -15.08 4.62
C ARG A 995 -18.60 -15.55 5.72
N LYS A 996 -18.73 -14.99 6.92
CA LYS A 996 -17.97 -15.41 8.12
C LYS A 996 -18.54 -16.65 8.82
N GLY A 997 -19.67 -17.20 8.36
CA GLY A 997 -20.36 -18.32 9.01
C GLY A 997 -21.23 -17.92 10.22
N LEU A 998 -21.43 -16.62 10.46
CA LEU A 998 -22.22 -16.09 11.58
C LEU A 998 -23.72 -16.18 11.31
N SER A 999 -24.49 -16.41 12.37
CA SER A 999 -25.96 -16.50 12.33
C SER A 999 -26.64 -15.21 11.85
N ASP A 1000 -27.68 -15.30 11.01
CA ASP A 1000 -28.46 -14.13 10.53
C ASP A 1000 -29.12 -13.29 11.65
N ALA A 1001 -29.27 -13.87 12.85
CA ALA A 1001 -29.91 -13.26 13.99
C ALA A 1001 -28.91 -12.55 14.92
N ILE A 1002 -28.87 -11.23 14.88
CA ILE A 1002 -28.22 -10.41 15.92
C ILE A 1002 -29.20 -10.28 17.09
N SER A 1003 -28.78 -10.68 18.29
CA SER A 1003 -29.61 -10.68 19.50
C SER A 1003 -28.83 -10.19 20.71
N VAL A 1004 -29.29 -9.11 21.33
CA VAL A 1004 -28.67 -8.54 22.55
C VAL A 1004 -28.67 -9.55 23.70
N ASN A 1005 -29.68 -10.43 23.73
CA ASN A 1005 -29.85 -11.48 24.74
C ASN A 1005 -28.71 -12.51 24.77
N GLN A 1006 -27.88 -12.60 23.72
CA GLN A 1006 -26.70 -13.46 23.70
C GLN A 1006 -25.57 -12.95 24.61
N TYR A 1007 -25.54 -11.65 24.90
CA TYR A 1007 -24.44 -10.99 25.64
C TYR A 1007 -24.87 -10.45 27.01
N LEU A 1008 -26.17 -10.41 27.29
CA LEU A 1008 -26.76 -10.00 28.56
C LEU A 1008 -26.91 -11.20 29.51
N ASP A 1009 -26.72 -10.99 30.82
CA ASP A 1009 -27.08 -12.00 31.82
C ASP A 1009 -28.62 -12.11 31.92
N SER A 1010 -29.15 -13.31 32.17
CA SER A 1010 -30.60 -13.60 32.12
C SER A 1010 -31.46 -12.73 33.06
N GLU A 1011 -30.94 -12.37 34.23
CA GLU A 1011 -31.56 -11.42 35.17
C GLU A 1011 -31.81 -10.05 34.52
N MET A 1012 -30.87 -9.58 33.68
CA MET A 1012 -31.01 -8.31 32.96
C MET A 1012 -31.96 -8.43 31.77
N VAL A 1013 -32.01 -9.58 31.09
CA VAL A 1013 -32.99 -9.82 30.01
C VAL A 1013 -34.43 -9.76 30.55
N VAL A 1014 -34.69 -10.35 31.74
CA VAL A 1014 -36.00 -10.26 32.40
C VAL A 1014 -36.30 -8.82 32.86
N ALA A 1015 -35.31 -8.09 33.38
CA ALA A 1015 -35.49 -6.68 33.77
C ALA A 1015 -35.77 -5.77 32.56
N LEU A 1016 -35.17 -6.03 31.39
CA LEU A 1016 -35.43 -5.31 30.15
C LEU A 1016 -36.83 -5.64 29.61
N ALA A 1017 -37.20 -6.92 29.51
CA ALA A 1017 -38.51 -7.37 29.03
C ALA A 1017 -39.69 -7.00 29.96
N SER A 1018 -39.42 -6.47 31.16
CA SER A 1018 -40.43 -5.93 32.09
C SER A 1018 -40.38 -4.40 32.24
N SER A 1019 -39.44 -3.72 31.57
CA SER A 1019 -39.34 -2.25 31.51
C SER A 1019 -39.55 -1.68 30.11
N PHE A 1020 -39.34 -2.49 29.07
CA PHE A 1020 -39.71 -2.23 27.69
C PHE A 1020 -40.68 -3.32 27.23
N ASP A 1021 -41.85 -2.91 26.74
CA ASP A 1021 -42.91 -3.79 26.25
C ASP A 1021 -42.52 -4.32 24.85
N LEU A 1022 -41.56 -5.26 24.82
CA LEU A 1022 -40.90 -5.78 23.62
C LEU A 1022 -41.66 -6.97 23.02
N SER A 1023 -42.91 -6.72 22.60
CA SER A 1023 -43.76 -7.63 21.81
C SER A 1023 -43.52 -7.48 20.32
#